data_AF-A0A1V6SYF8-F1
#
_entry.id   AF-A0A1V6SYF8-F1
#
_cell.length_a   1.000
_cell.length_b   1.000
_cell.length_c   1.000
_cell.angle_alpha   90.00
_cell.angle_beta   90.00
_cell.angle_gamma   90.00
#
_symmetry.space_group_name_H-M   'P 1'
#
loop_
_entity.id
_entity.type
_entity.pdbx_description
1 polymer ?
#
loop_
_entity_poly.entity_id
_entity_poly.type
_entity_poly.pdbx_seq_one_letter_code
_entity_poly.pdbx_strand_id
1 'polypeptide(L)'
;MTFPRTNSFRLALTGTNLQVAFVILIVAPSFILFGYNQAVLGSLLNLRSWVDVFPQIDTINTTGAEKSHNSTSQGACNASFQIGCLIGALSLSLYGEKLGRRKTTFIGAAITVVGQALQICATTLAQFVTGRVILGFAIGQISGTVPVWLSECAPAKYRGQLGICTGIFISTGYTLCNWIDLGFSYLPESSTAQWRAPLAIPFLFSGMMLLSTFSFPESPRWLVSKGQVREATSGLAHYRGLSSSHDAITREISSVELAFESTESSSLKDIFNPEDNTRLLYRFWLCMGLNFFQQMSKILASCVFVWKTFCCLISFYVIDRWGRRLCFMVSGAGMAVCMAVLAITTSFQTITQQMAIAYVAFMFIFNFFYPIGFMGGNFLYTAEVAPARLRAAISSLATANHWLWNLVVVLVTPVAIDTIGYWYYVIYALISGTIPVCVYVFYPETMRRSLESVNKVFMDAPSIWKIVPYARNMPKDQPSGEEVLTEPEKPGAAGDIEMRDLIYSLLLQNIEIYHAENGKICATLPVQALHVNSKGTLHGTLSACLVDWAAGMAIASTGQSATGVSTDISISYLATAKLEDVLEIEAKVTKIGKTLAFTTIAIGKRTQETTVQIVQGSHTKHHHQQQQHQQQQSISPGSYSSVR
;
A
#
# COMPACT_ATOMS: atom_id res chain seq x y z
N MET A 1 35.01 -24.73 -22.28
CA MET A 1 35.15 -23.55 -21.42
C MET A 1 34.94 -23.97 -19.97
N THR A 2 36.03 -24.08 -19.21
CA THR A 2 36.01 -24.30 -17.77
C THR A 2 35.61 -23.00 -17.07
N PHE A 3 34.39 -22.95 -16.51
CA PHE A 3 33.97 -21.84 -15.67
C PHE A 3 34.86 -21.78 -14.40
N PRO A 4 35.31 -20.60 -13.96
CA PRO A 4 36.20 -20.47 -12.81
C PRO A 4 35.55 -21.05 -11.54
N ARG A 5 36.28 -21.93 -10.83
CA ARG A 5 35.88 -22.44 -9.51
C ARG A 5 35.92 -21.28 -8.51
N THR A 6 34.72 -20.86 -8.12
CA THR A 6 34.29 -20.22 -6.86
C THR A 6 35.38 -20.05 -5.78
N ASN A 7 35.89 -18.82 -5.58
CA ASN A 7 36.15 -18.24 -4.24
C ASN A 7 36.71 -16.79 -4.25
N SER A 8 37.03 -16.18 -5.39
CA SER A 8 37.84 -14.95 -5.40
C SER A 8 37.14 -13.62 -5.69
N PHE A 9 35.81 -13.57 -5.86
CA PHE A 9 35.11 -12.30 -6.17
C PHE A 9 33.74 -12.16 -5.50
N ARG A 10 33.68 -12.30 -4.17
CA ARG A 10 32.49 -11.88 -3.40
C ARG A 10 32.65 -10.41 -3.03
N LEU A 11 31.63 -9.59 -3.25
CA LEU A 11 31.61 -8.24 -2.67
C LEU A 11 31.80 -8.39 -1.15
N ALA A 12 32.61 -7.53 -0.53
CA ALA A 12 32.82 -7.51 0.93
C ALA A 12 31.58 -7.07 1.74
N LEU A 13 30.40 -7.03 1.11
CA LEU A 13 29.12 -6.63 1.71
C LEU A 13 28.39 -7.86 2.26
N THR A 14 27.75 -7.69 3.42
CA THR A 14 26.92 -8.72 4.05
C THR A 14 25.60 -8.12 4.54
N GLY A 15 24.62 -8.98 4.86
CA GLY A 15 23.33 -8.58 5.42
C GLY A 15 22.52 -7.66 4.52
N THR A 16 21.93 -6.61 5.10
CA THR A 16 21.07 -5.65 4.39
C THR A 16 21.79 -4.96 3.23
N ASN A 17 23.07 -4.62 3.38
CA ASN A 17 23.84 -3.96 2.33
C ASN A 17 24.01 -4.86 1.10
N LEU A 18 24.20 -6.16 1.31
CA LEU A 18 24.25 -7.13 0.21
C LEU A 18 22.87 -7.28 -0.47
N GLN A 19 21.78 -7.27 0.29
CA GLN A 19 20.42 -7.34 -0.27
C GLN A 19 20.08 -6.09 -1.09
N VAL A 20 20.44 -4.90 -0.60
CA VAL A 20 20.26 -3.65 -1.34
C VAL A 20 21.12 -3.65 -2.61
N ALA A 21 22.37 -4.09 -2.52
CA ALA A 21 23.23 -4.24 -3.70
C ALA A 21 22.65 -5.23 -4.71
N PHE A 22 22.07 -6.35 -4.25
CA PHE A 22 21.41 -7.33 -5.12
C PHE A 22 20.20 -6.73 -5.83
N VAL A 23 19.38 -5.96 -5.11
CA VAL A 23 18.25 -5.26 -5.71
C VAL A 23 18.71 -4.24 -6.76
N ILE A 24 19.73 -3.44 -6.47
CA ILE A 24 20.22 -2.38 -7.37
C ILE A 24 20.95 -2.94 -8.58
N LEU A 25 21.75 -4.00 -8.42
CA LEU A 25 22.65 -4.50 -9.47
C LEU A 25 22.04 -5.66 -10.28
N ILE A 26 21.01 -6.34 -9.78
CA ILE A 26 20.35 -7.46 -10.46
C ILE A 26 18.87 -7.18 -10.70
N VAL A 27 18.09 -6.95 -9.64
CA VAL A 27 16.61 -6.88 -9.75
C VAL A 27 16.16 -5.65 -10.53
N ALA A 28 16.65 -4.47 -10.15
CA ALA A 28 16.32 -3.21 -10.80
C ALA A 28 16.67 -3.20 -12.29
N PRO A 29 17.93 -3.49 -12.72
CA PRO A 29 18.27 -3.50 -14.14
C PRO A 29 17.47 -4.55 -14.93
N SER A 30 17.17 -5.72 -14.34
CA SER A 30 16.34 -6.75 -14.99
C SER A 30 14.96 -6.23 -15.39
N PHE A 31 14.27 -5.56 -14.46
CA PHE A 31 12.90 -5.10 -14.65
C PHE A 31 12.81 -3.73 -15.33
N ILE A 32 13.83 -2.88 -15.19
CA ILE A 32 14.00 -1.69 -16.02
C ILE A 32 14.19 -2.10 -17.48
N LEU A 33 15.04 -3.10 -17.77
CA LEU A 33 15.21 -3.63 -19.12
C LEU A 33 13.90 -4.20 -19.69
N PHE A 34 13.11 -4.90 -18.87
CA PHE A 34 11.80 -5.39 -19.28
C PHE A 34 10.86 -4.25 -19.71
N GLY A 35 10.69 -3.23 -18.86
CA GLY A 35 9.81 -2.09 -19.15
C GLY A 35 10.31 -1.25 -20.32
N TYR A 36 11.62 -0.97 -20.36
CA TYR A 36 12.25 -0.17 -21.40
C TYR A 36 12.03 -0.79 -22.79
N ASN A 37 12.37 -2.06 -22.96
CA ASN A 37 12.26 -2.73 -24.27
C ASN A 37 10.81 -2.99 -24.72
N GLN A 38 9.86 -3.00 -23.77
CA GLN A 38 8.42 -2.99 -24.08
C GLN A 38 7.96 -1.66 -24.67
N ALA A 39 8.49 -0.51 -24.23
CA ALA A 39 8.05 0.81 -24.70
C ALA A 39 8.85 1.35 -25.90
N VAL A 40 10.13 1.00 -26.00
CA VAL A 40 11.10 1.68 -26.89
C VAL A 40 10.69 1.78 -28.34
N LEU A 41 9.98 0.80 -28.91
CA LEU A 41 9.63 0.90 -30.32
C LEU A 41 8.59 1.99 -30.56
N GLY A 42 7.66 2.24 -29.63
CA GLY A 42 6.51 3.13 -29.85
C GLY A 42 6.87 4.58 -30.17
N SER A 43 7.97 5.07 -29.61
CA SER A 43 8.50 6.44 -29.81
C SER A 43 9.34 6.57 -31.09
N LEU A 44 10.01 5.50 -31.51
CA LEU A 44 10.96 5.52 -32.63
C LEU A 44 10.27 5.45 -34.00
N LEU A 45 9.08 4.84 -34.08
CA LEU A 45 8.35 4.60 -35.33
C LEU A 45 8.05 5.87 -36.14
N ASN A 46 8.08 7.04 -35.49
CA ASN A 46 7.75 8.32 -36.13
C ASN A 46 8.98 9.14 -36.56
N LEU A 47 10.20 8.65 -36.32
CA LEU A 47 11.41 9.38 -36.67
C LEU A 47 11.75 9.23 -38.16
N ARG A 48 12.15 10.34 -38.80
CA ARG A 48 12.55 10.31 -40.22
C ARG A 48 13.77 9.42 -40.48
N SER A 49 14.80 9.57 -39.65
CA SER A 49 16.00 8.70 -39.66
C SER A 49 15.72 7.22 -39.40
N TRP A 50 14.57 6.88 -38.81
CA TRP A 50 14.12 5.50 -38.63
C TRP A 50 13.47 4.97 -39.91
N VAL A 51 12.57 5.76 -40.48
CA VAL A 51 11.88 5.45 -41.74
C VAL A 51 12.86 5.28 -42.91
N ASP A 52 13.88 6.13 -43.00
CA ASP A 52 14.90 6.06 -44.05
C ASP A 52 15.67 4.72 -44.04
N VAL A 53 15.83 4.11 -42.86
CA VAL A 53 16.54 2.83 -42.68
C VAL A 53 15.58 1.63 -42.80
N PHE A 54 14.33 1.78 -42.38
CA PHE A 54 13.32 0.72 -42.38
C PHE A 54 12.05 1.11 -43.16
N PRO A 55 12.15 1.34 -44.49
CA PRO A 55 11.01 1.80 -45.29
C PRO A 55 9.86 0.77 -45.34
N GLN A 56 10.13 -0.51 -45.09
CA GLN A 56 9.12 -1.58 -45.11
C GLN A 56 8.08 -1.49 -43.97
N ILE A 57 8.34 -0.63 -42.97
CA ILE A 57 7.41 -0.38 -41.84
C ILE A 57 7.02 1.09 -41.74
N ASP A 58 7.24 1.86 -42.80
CA ASP A 58 6.82 3.26 -42.87
C ASP A 58 5.30 3.36 -43.05
N THR A 59 4.62 3.96 -42.08
CA THR A 59 3.18 4.25 -42.10
C THR A 59 2.87 5.75 -42.22
N ILE A 60 3.90 6.59 -42.25
CA ILE A 60 3.81 8.05 -42.28
C ILE A 60 3.77 8.56 -43.70
N ASN A 61 4.72 8.14 -44.56
CA ASN A 61 4.81 8.64 -45.94
C ASN A 61 4.10 7.76 -46.97
N THR A 62 3.55 6.61 -46.56
CA THR A 62 2.83 5.68 -47.43
C THR A 62 1.32 5.86 -47.34
N THR A 63 0.58 5.54 -48.41
CA THR A 63 -0.89 5.64 -48.47
C THR A 63 -1.52 4.40 -49.09
N GLY A 64 -2.84 4.22 -48.92
CA GLY A 64 -3.59 3.12 -49.55
C GLY A 64 -3.15 1.73 -49.09
N ALA A 65 -3.02 0.80 -50.06
CA ALA A 65 -2.68 -0.61 -49.81
C ALA A 65 -1.28 -0.80 -49.21
N GLU A 66 -0.31 0.05 -49.60
CA GLU A 66 1.07 0.00 -49.11
C GLU A 66 1.14 0.34 -47.61
N LYS A 67 0.43 1.39 -47.17
CA LYS A 67 0.32 1.74 -45.74
C LYS A 67 -0.27 0.60 -44.91
N SER A 68 -1.28 -0.09 -45.43
CA SER A 68 -1.90 -1.23 -44.74
C SER A 68 -0.92 -2.39 -44.59
N HIS A 69 -0.14 -2.69 -45.62
CA HIS A 69 0.90 -3.72 -45.57
C HIS A 69 2.00 -3.33 -44.57
N ASN A 70 2.51 -2.11 -44.66
CA ASN A 70 3.56 -1.59 -43.77
C ASN A 70 3.11 -1.54 -42.31
N SER A 71 1.85 -1.19 -42.03
CA SER A 71 1.28 -1.21 -40.68
C SER A 71 1.23 -2.62 -40.10
N THR A 72 0.95 -3.63 -40.92
CA THR A 72 0.97 -5.04 -40.50
C THR A 72 2.40 -5.48 -40.18
N SER A 73 3.35 -5.14 -41.04
CA SER A 73 4.78 -5.40 -40.83
C SER A 73 5.33 -4.67 -39.61
N GLN A 74 4.89 -3.43 -39.35
CA GLN A 74 5.24 -2.63 -38.17
C GLN A 74 4.72 -3.28 -36.89
N GLY A 75 3.46 -3.76 -36.91
CA GLY A 75 2.87 -4.52 -35.81
C GLY A 75 3.62 -5.82 -35.53
N ALA A 76 3.97 -6.57 -36.58
CA ALA A 76 4.77 -7.80 -36.47
C ALA A 76 6.18 -7.53 -35.90
N CYS A 77 6.82 -6.45 -36.35
CA CYS A 77 8.10 -5.99 -35.80
C CYS A 77 7.98 -5.67 -34.31
N ASN A 78 6.93 -4.96 -33.90
CA ASN A 78 6.69 -4.67 -32.49
C ASN A 78 6.50 -5.95 -31.66
N ALA A 79 5.62 -6.85 -32.14
CA ALA A 79 5.25 -8.12 -31.51
C ALA A 79 6.42 -9.14 -31.38
N SER A 80 7.45 -9.01 -32.22
CA SER A 80 8.59 -9.93 -32.25
C SER A 80 9.33 -10.04 -30.91
N PHE A 81 9.37 -8.95 -30.14
CA PHE A 81 9.95 -8.96 -28.79
C PHE A 81 9.17 -9.89 -27.84
N GLN A 82 7.83 -9.83 -27.88
CA GLN A 82 6.97 -10.65 -27.03
C GLN A 82 7.04 -12.13 -27.43
N ILE A 83 7.19 -12.43 -28.73
CA ILE A 83 7.47 -13.80 -29.20
C ILE A 83 8.78 -14.32 -28.60
N GLY A 84 9.83 -13.50 -28.61
CA GLY A 84 11.09 -13.82 -27.93
C GLY A 84 10.86 -14.10 -26.43
N CYS A 85 10.18 -13.18 -25.73
CA CYS A 85 9.87 -13.32 -24.30
C CYS A 85 9.11 -14.62 -23.98
N LEU A 86 8.16 -15.00 -24.82
CA LEU A 86 7.41 -16.26 -24.68
C LEU A 86 8.36 -17.47 -24.73
N ILE A 87 9.20 -17.55 -25.77
CA ILE A 87 10.14 -18.66 -25.95
C ILE A 87 11.16 -18.68 -24.80
N GLY A 88 11.66 -17.52 -24.40
CA GLY A 88 12.58 -17.35 -23.28
C GLY A 88 11.99 -17.80 -21.95
N ALA A 89 10.75 -17.43 -21.64
CA ALA A 89 10.09 -17.87 -20.42
C ALA A 89 9.86 -19.39 -20.39
N LEU A 90 9.39 -19.97 -21.50
CA LEU A 90 9.20 -21.42 -21.63
C LEU A 90 10.50 -22.20 -21.45
N SER A 91 11.61 -21.63 -21.91
CA SER A 91 12.92 -22.27 -21.83
C SER A 91 13.39 -22.53 -20.38
N LEU A 92 12.93 -21.74 -19.40
CA LEU A 92 13.24 -21.94 -17.98
C LEU A 92 12.71 -23.30 -17.46
N SER A 93 11.59 -23.79 -17.99
CA SER A 93 11.03 -25.09 -17.61
C SER A 93 11.94 -26.27 -18.00
N LEU A 94 12.81 -26.09 -19.01
CA LEU A 94 13.66 -27.15 -19.54
C LEU A 94 15.03 -27.21 -18.84
N TYR A 95 15.60 -26.06 -18.49
CA TYR A 95 16.97 -25.98 -17.98
C TYR A 95 17.19 -25.05 -16.80
N GLY A 96 16.20 -24.26 -16.36
CA GLY A 96 16.33 -23.34 -15.23
C GLY A 96 16.80 -24.05 -13.95
N GLU A 97 16.24 -25.23 -13.66
CA GLU A 97 16.63 -26.04 -12.50
C GLU A 97 17.99 -26.76 -12.65
N LYS A 98 18.46 -26.96 -13.89
CA LYS A 98 19.78 -27.57 -14.15
C LYS A 98 20.91 -26.55 -13.96
N LEU A 99 20.71 -25.32 -14.42
CA LEU A 99 21.74 -24.27 -14.40
C LEU A 99 21.80 -23.48 -13.09
N GLY A 100 20.69 -23.37 -12.36
CA GLY A 100 20.58 -22.50 -11.19
C GLY A 100 20.28 -21.06 -11.58
N ARG A 101 20.00 -20.20 -10.60
CA ARG A 101 19.42 -18.87 -10.84
C ARG A 101 20.50 -17.88 -11.27
N ARG A 102 21.68 -17.97 -10.65
CA ARG A 102 22.84 -17.13 -10.98
C ARG A 102 23.32 -17.35 -12.41
N LYS A 103 23.55 -18.59 -12.82
CA LYS A 103 24.03 -18.89 -14.20
C LYS A 103 22.97 -18.56 -15.25
N THR A 104 21.71 -18.85 -14.97
CA THR A 104 20.60 -18.52 -15.89
C THR A 104 20.49 -17.00 -16.09
N THR A 105 20.60 -16.22 -15.01
CA THR A 105 20.61 -14.75 -15.07
C THR A 105 21.81 -14.23 -15.87
N PHE A 106 23.01 -14.79 -15.66
CA PHE A 106 24.21 -14.40 -16.41
C PHE A 106 24.08 -14.68 -17.91
N ILE A 107 23.61 -15.87 -18.28
CA ILE A 107 23.38 -16.24 -19.69
C ILE A 107 22.33 -15.32 -20.31
N GLY A 108 21.22 -15.05 -19.61
CA GLY A 108 20.22 -14.09 -20.05
C GLY A 108 20.82 -12.70 -20.25
N ALA A 109 21.63 -12.20 -19.32
CA ALA A 109 22.30 -10.90 -19.47
C ALA A 109 23.23 -10.87 -20.68
N ALA A 110 24.00 -11.94 -20.93
CA ALA A 110 24.87 -12.04 -22.10
C ALA A 110 24.08 -12.05 -23.42
N ILE A 111 22.96 -12.78 -23.48
CA ILE A 111 22.08 -12.80 -24.67
C ILE A 111 21.40 -11.44 -24.86
N THR A 112 21.05 -10.74 -23.78
CA THR A 112 20.50 -9.37 -23.82
C THR A 112 21.46 -8.43 -24.54
N VAL A 113 22.76 -8.46 -24.19
CA VAL A 113 23.81 -7.67 -24.84
C VAL A 113 23.90 -7.97 -26.34
N VAL A 114 23.82 -9.24 -26.74
CA VAL A 114 23.83 -9.63 -28.16
C VAL A 114 22.60 -9.10 -28.90
N GLY A 115 21.40 -9.26 -28.33
CA GLY A 115 20.15 -8.77 -28.93
C GLY A 115 20.09 -7.25 -29.05
N GLN A 116 20.64 -6.53 -28.06
CA GLN A 116 20.78 -5.07 -28.12
C GLN A 116 21.80 -4.64 -29.18
N ALA A 117 22.94 -5.34 -29.29
CA ALA A 117 23.98 -5.04 -30.29
C ALA A 117 23.42 -5.14 -31.71
N LEU A 118 22.68 -6.23 -31.99
CA LEU A 118 22.04 -6.47 -33.28
C LEU A 118 21.00 -5.39 -33.63
N GLN A 119 20.26 -4.88 -32.65
CA GLN A 119 19.30 -3.80 -32.87
C GLN A 119 19.98 -2.46 -33.18
N ILE A 120 21.04 -2.11 -32.47
CA ILE A 120 21.76 -0.85 -32.68
C ILE A 120 22.49 -0.84 -34.02
N CYS A 121 23.10 -1.95 -34.41
CA CYS A 121 23.83 -2.04 -35.67
C CYS A 121 22.93 -2.36 -36.87
N ALA A 122 21.61 -2.49 -36.66
CA ALA A 122 20.68 -2.89 -37.71
C ALA A 122 20.69 -1.91 -38.88
N THR A 123 20.87 -2.47 -40.08
CA THR A 123 20.71 -1.76 -41.36
C THR A 123 19.56 -2.33 -42.19
N THR A 124 19.01 -3.47 -41.76
CA THR A 124 17.88 -4.15 -42.40
C THR A 124 16.83 -4.50 -41.34
N LEU A 125 15.55 -4.50 -41.74
CA LEU A 125 14.46 -4.83 -40.83
C LEU A 125 14.59 -6.25 -40.26
N ALA A 126 15.05 -7.21 -41.06
CA ALA A 126 15.25 -8.59 -40.63
C ALA A 126 16.28 -8.71 -39.49
N GLN A 127 17.39 -7.97 -39.58
CA GLN A 127 18.39 -7.92 -38.52
C GLN A 127 17.82 -7.31 -37.24
N PHE A 128 17.07 -6.21 -37.36
CA PHE A 128 16.44 -5.55 -36.23
C PHE A 128 15.43 -6.49 -35.52
N VAL A 129 14.55 -7.13 -36.28
CA VAL A 129 13.56 -8.11 -35.78
C VAL A 129 14.27 -9.30 -35.12
N THR A 130 15.34 -9.82 -35.73
CA THR A 130 16.14 -10.90 -35.13
C THR A 130 16.74 -10.48 -33.79
N GLY A 131 17.28 -9.27 -33.72
CA GLY A 131 17.78 -8.68 -32.47
C GLY A 131 16.68 -8.55 -31.41
N ARG A 132 15.45 -8.17 -31.79
CA ARG A 132 14.29 -8.10 -30.89
C ARG A 132 13.87 -9.47 -30.36
N VAL A 133 13.85 -10.51 -31.20
CA VAL A 133 13.53 -11.88 -30.76
C VAL A 133 14.58 -12.41 -29.78
N ILE A 134 15.87 -12.22 -30.10
CA ILE A 134 16.98 -12.64 -29.22
C ILE A 134 16.95 -11.89 -27.89
N LEU A 135 16.73 -10.57 -27.94
CA LEU A 135 16.57 -9.75 -26.74
C LEU A 135 15.35 -10.18 -25.93
N GLY A 136 14.21 -10.40 -26.58
CA GLY A 136 13.00 -10.89 -25.95
C GLY A 136 13.23 -12.22 -25.25
N PHE A 137 13.91 -13.17 -25.90
CA PHE A 137 14.27 -14.45 -25.30
C PHE A 137 15.03 -14.28 -23.98
N ALA A 138 16.05 -13.42 -23.97
CA ALA A 138 16.80 -13.12 -22.76
C ALA A 138 15.93 -12.50 -21.65
N ILE A 139 15.10 -11.52 -21.99
CA ILE A 139 14.20 -10.86 -21.04
C ILE A 139 13.14 -11.83 -20.50
N GLY A 140 12.62 -12.74 -21.33
CA GLY A 140 11.72 -13.81 -20.92
C GLY A 140 12.35 -14.70 -19.85
N GLN A 141 13.61 -15.11 -20.03
CA GLN A 141 14.35 -15.88 -19.03
C GLN A 141 14.59 -15.09 -17.73
N ILE A 142 15.05 -13.85 -17.86
CA ILE A 142 15.36 -12.99 -16.71
C ILE A 142 14.09 -12.72 -15.89
N SER A 143 12.98 -12.40 -16.55
CA SER A 143 11.70 -12.08 -15.92
C SER A 143 11.08 -13.25 -15.13
N GLY A 144 11.42 -14.50 -15.49
CA GLY A 144 11.05 -15.67 -14.71
C GLY A 144 12.07 -16.03 -13.61
N THR A 145 13.38 -15.95 -13.89
CA THR A 145 14.41 -16.46 -12.96
C THR A 145 14.74 -15.49 -11.82
N VAL A 146 14.76 -14.18 -12.09
CA VAL A 146 15.19 -13.17 -11.10
C VAL A 146 14.20 -13.01 -9.93
N PRO A 147 12.86 -12.98 -10.14
CA PRO A 147 11.90 -13.01 -9.03
C PRO A 147 12.04 -14.23 -8.16
N VAL A 148 12.29 -15.39 -8.77
CA VAL A 148 12.53 -16.64 -8.04
C VAL A 148 13.78 -16.50 -7.18
N TRP A 149 14.90 -16.07 -7.77
CA TRP A 149 16.16 -15.84 -7.04
C TRP A 149 15.99 -14.87 -5.87
N LEU A 150 15.32 -13.74 -6.12
CA LEU A 150 15.00 -12.75 -5.11
C LEU A 150 14.16 -13.35 -3.98
N SER A 151 13.12 -14.11 -4.31
CA SER A 151 12.22 -14.71 -3.33
C SER A 151 12.89 -15.77 -2.45
N GLU A 152 13.84 -16.53 -3.03
CA GLU A 152 14.59 -17.59 -2.37
C GLU A 152 15.69 -17.03 -1.44
N CYS A 153 16.26 -15.86 -1.77
CA CYS A 153 17.24 -15.17 -0.94
C CYS A 153 16.60 -14.23 0.11
N ALA A 154 15.43 -13.66 -0.20
CA ALA A 154 14.76 -12.69 0.64
C ALA A 154 14.22 -13.29 1.95
N PRO A 155 14.34 -12.57 3.07
CA PRO A 155 13.62 -12.91 4.29
C PRO A 155 12.11 -12.97 4.09
N ALA A 156 11.45 -13.93 4.74
CA ALA A 156 10.00 -14.08 4.66
C ALA A 156 9.24 -12.79 5.04
N LYS A 157 9.76 -12.02 6.00
CA LYS A 157 9.14 -10.77 6.49
C LYS A 157 8.98 -9.69 5.41
N TYR A 158 9.91 -9.59 4.46
CA TYR A 158 9.92 -8.50 3.45
C TYR A 158 9.84 -9.01 2.02
N ARG A 159 9.71 -10.33 1.79
CA ARG A 159 9.65 -10.95 0.47
C ARG A 159 8.57 -10.34 -0.44
N GLY A 160 7.38 -10.06 0.10
CA GLY A 160 6.29 -9.46 -0.68
C GLY A 160 6.59 -8.03 -1.13
N GLN A 161 7.20 -7.22 -0.26
CA GLN A 161 7.61 -5.85 -0.61
C GLN A 161 8.68 -5.83 -1.70
N LEU A 162 9.68 -6.71 -1.57
CA LEU A 162 10.72 -6.90 -2.59
C LEU A 162 10.14 -7.41 -3.92
N GLY A 163 9.10 -8.25 -3.86
CA GLY A 163 8.33 -8.68 -5.02
C GLY A 163 7.62 -7.52 -5.74
N ILE A 164 6.94 -6.63 -5.00
CA ILE A 164 6.24 -5.47 -5.56
C ILE A 164 7.22 -4.47 -6.20
N CYS A 165 8.44 -4.33 -5.67
CA CYS A 165 9.48 -3.47 -6.24
C CYS A 165 9.77 -3.81 -7.72
N THR A 166 9.57 -5.05 -8.17
CA THR A 166 9.72 -5.42 -9.59
C THR A 166 8.77 -4.62 -10.50
N GLY A 167 7.52 -4.41 -10.10
CA GLY A 167 6.54 -3.61 -10.84
C GLY A 167 6.89 -2.12 -10.89
N ILE A 168 7.51 -1.60 -9.81
CA ILE A 168 8.06 -0.24 -9.78
C ILE A 168 9.16 -0.11 -10.83
N PHE A 169 10.10 -1.05 -10.87
CA PHE A 169 11.20 -1.03 -11.85
C PHE A 169 10.74 -1.19 -13.30
N ILE A 170 9.70 -1.99 -13.57
CA ILE A 170 9.06 -2.04 -14.89
C ILE A 170 8.53 -0.65 -15.28
N SER A 171 7.82 0.02 -14.35
CA SER A 171 7.26 1.36 -14.57
C SER A 171 8.35 2.43 -14.75
N THR A 172 9.44 2.31 -14.01
CA THR A 172 10.65 3.12 -14.19
C THR A 172 11.26 2.90 -15.57
N GLY A 173 11.33 1.65 -16.05
CA GLY A 173 11.79 1.33 -17.41
C GLY A 173 10.96 2.01 -18.49
N TYR A 174 9.62 1.97 -18.39
CA TYR A 174 8.72 2.70 -19.29
C TYR A 174 8.99 4.20 -19.29
N THR A 175 9.12 4.77 -18.09
CA THR A 175 9.33 6.21 -17.91
C THR A 175 10.67 6.65 -18.48
N LEU A 176 11.76 5.93 -18.14
CA LEU A 176 13.11 6.22 -18.63
C LEU A 176 13.17 6.18 -20.16
N CYS A 177 12.55 5.17 -20.78
CA CYS A 177 12.50 5.04 -22.22
C CYS A 177 11.88 6.27 -22.87
N ASN A 178 10.66 6.64 -22.46
CA ASN A 178 9.94 7.78 -23.05
C ASN A 178 10.71 9.09 -22.92
N TRP A 179 11.34 9.34 -21.77
CA TRP A 179 12.13 10.56 -21.55
C TRP A 179 13.43 10.57 -22.35
N ILE A 180 14.12 9.42 -22.45
CA ILE A 180 15.34 9.29 -23.26
C ILE A 180 14.99 9.50 -24.74
N ASP A 181 13.96 8.83 -25.25
CA ASP A 181 13.52 8.97 -26.64
C ASP A 181 13.13 10.42 -26.96
N LEU A 182 12.42 11.09 -26.04
CA LEU A 182 12.11 12.52 -26.17
C LEU A 182 13.37 13.38 -26.20
N GLY A 183 14.38 13.08 -25.38
CA GLY A 183 15.64 13.83 -25.37
C GLY A 183 16.41 13.71 -26.69
N PHE A 184 16.48 12.50 -27.25
CA PHE A 184 17.17 12.24 -28.52
C PHE A 184 16.38 12.66 -29.76
N SER A 185 15.06 12.87 -29.66
CA SER A 185 14.24 13.34 -30.79
C SER A 185 14.61 14.76 -31.26
N TYR A 186 15.21 15.58 -30.39
CA TYR A 186 15.69 16.93 -30.71
C TYR A 186 16.99 16.96 -31.54
N LEU A 187 17.67 15.83 -31.76
CA LEU A 187 18.81 15.77 -32.67
C LEU A 187 18.37 16.01 -34.13
N PRO A 188 19.28 16.40 -35.04
CA PRO A 188 18.95 16.61 -36.45
C PRO A 188 18.25 15.39 -37.06
N GLU A 189 17.21 15.62 -37.88
CA GLU A 189 16.38 14.57 -38.49
C GLU A 189 17.17 13.55 -39.33
N SER A 190 18.32 13.94 -39.87
CA SER A 190 19.21 13.08 -40.66
C SER A 190 20.10 12.18 -39.81
N SER A 191 20.14 12.38 -38.49
CA SER A 191 21.03 11.67 -37.58
C SER A 191 20.40 10.37 -37.09
N THR A 192 21.01 9.23 -37.44
CA THR A 192 20.60 7.91 -36.92
C THR A 192 20.82 7.77 -35.41
N ALA A 193 21.55 8.70 -34.79
CA ALA A 193 21.70 8.76 -33.34
C ALA A 193 20.36 8.97 -32.62
N GLN A 194 19.35 9.55 -33.28
CA GLN A 194 18.00 9.74 -32.72
C GLN A 194 17.40 8.43 -32.19
N TRP A 195 17.65 7.29 -32.83
CA TRP A 195 17.11 5.99 -32.44
C TRP A 195 18.18 4.98 -32.01
N ARG A 196 19.40 5.08 -32.54
CA ARG A 196 20.50 4.18 -32.14
C ARG A 196 20.98 4.44 -30.72
N ALA A 197 21.04 5.69 -30.27
CA ALA A 197 21.50 6.01 -28.93
C ALA A 197 20.50 5.59 -27.83
N PRO A 198 19.18 5.81 -27.97
CA PRO A 198 18.19 5.24 -27.04
C PRO A 198 18.20 3.70 -26.97
N LEU A 199 18.52 3.00 -28.08
CA LEU A 199 18.71 1.54 -28.06
C LEU A 199 20.04 1.14 -27.41
N ALA A 200 21.04 2.02 -27.39
CA ALA A 200 22.35 1.81 -26.78
C ALA A 200 22.35 1.99 -25.26
N ILE A 201 21.62 2.96 -24.73
CA ILE A 201 21.62 3.25 -23.28
C ILE A 201 21.28 2.03 -22.40
N PRO A 202 20.32 1.16 -22.79
CA PRO A 202 20.05 -0.09 -22.07
C PRO A 202 21.24 -1.06 -21.92
N PHE A 203 22.34 -0.89 -22.67
CA PHE A 203 23.58 -1.63 -22.43
C PHE A 203 24.16 -1.38 -21.03
N LEU A 204 23.88 -0.22 -20.44
CA LEU A 204 24.27 0.06 -19.06
C LEU A 204 23.67 -0.99 -18.11
N PHE A 205 22.36 -1.23 -18.23
CA PHE A 205 21.65 -2.15 -17.33
C PHE A 205 22.02 -3.62 -17.60
N SER A 206 22.19 -4.01 -18.86
CA SER A 206 22.62 -5.37 -19.20
C SER A 206 24.08 -5.62 -18.80
N GLY A 207 24.95 -4.64 -18.97
CA GLY A 207 26.33 -4.65 -18.49
C GLY A 207 26.44 -4.72 -16.96
N MET A 208 25.63 -3.95 -16.24
CA MET A 208 25.55 -4.02 -14.77
C MET A 208 25.24 -5.44 -14.30
N MET A 209 24.24 -6.10 -14.92
CA MET A 209 23.91 -7.48 -14.59
C MET A 209 25.06 -8.43 -14.95
N LEU A 210 25.62 -8.31 -16.16
CA LEU A 210 26.67 -9.20 -16.65
C LEU A 210 27.92 -9.17 -15.75
N LEU A 211 28.32 -7.98 -15.30
CA LEU A 211 29.49 -7.79 -14.44
C LEU A 211 29.25 -8.17 -12.98
N SER A 212 28.03 -7.99 -12.46
CA SER A 212 27.74 -8.17 -11.03
C SER A 212 27.15 -9.54 -10.66
N THR A 213 26.61 -10.31 -11.61
CA THR A 213 25.87 -11.56 -11.31
C THR A 213 26.68 -12.56 -10.48
N PHE A 214 27.98 -12.72 -10.77
CA PHE A 214 28.83 -13.67 -10.03
C PHE A 214 29.30 -13.15 -8.66
N SER A 215 29.10 -11.88 -8.37
CA SER A 215 29.43 -11.30 -7.06
C SER A 215 28.42 -11.68 -5.97
N PHE A 216 27.26 -12.20 -6.36
CA PHE A 216 26.21 -12.61 -5.44
C PHE A 216 26.20 -14.13 -5.19
N PRO A 217 25.87 -14.57 -3.96
CA PRO A 217 25.64 -15.98 -3.70
C PRO A 217 24.46 -16.51 -4.52
N GLU A 218 24.60 -17.74 -5.01
CA GLU A 218 23.50 -18.48 -5.62
C GLU A 218 22.36 -18.71 -4.62
N SER A 219 21.17 -19.02 -5.12
CA SER A 219 20.02 -19.36 -4.29
C SER A 219 20.35 -20.48 -3.28
N PRO A 220 20.20 -20.25 -1.96
CA PRO A 220 20.42 -21.28 -0.96
C PRO A 220 19.50 -22.49 -1.15
N ARG A 221 18.25 -22.25 -1.57
CA ARG A 221 17.25 -23.31 -1.79
C ARG A 221 17.61 -24.20 -2.99
N TRP A 222 18.12 -23.62 -4.07
CA TRP A 222 18.63 -24.40 -5.20
C TRP A 222 19.90 -25.17 -4.85
N LEU A 223 20.81 -24.58 -4.07
CA LEU A 223 22.02 -25.29 -3.62
C LEU A 223 21.67 -26.51 -2.75
N VAL A 224 20.68 -26.39 -1.86
CA VAL A 224 20.15 -27.54 -1.09
C VAL A 224 19.57 -28.61 -2.02
N SER A 225 18.79 -28.23 -3.05
CA SER A 225 18.24 -29.21 -4.01
C SER A 225 19.31 -29.92 -4.86
N LYS A 226 20.55 -29.41 -4.89
CA LYS A 226 21.73 -30.07 -5.49
C LYS A 226 22.62 -30.79 -4.47
N GLY A 227 22.21 -30.89 -3.20
CA GLY A 227 23.00 -31.48 -2.12
C GLY A 227 24.21 -30.64 -1.67
N GLN A 228 24.30 -29.37 -2.09
CA GLN A 228 25.42 -28.46 -1.79
C GLN A 228 25.17 -27.62 -0.53
N VAL A 229 24.85 -28.30 0.58
CA VAL A 229 24.38 -27.69 1.84
C VAL A 229 25.40 -26.71 2.45
N ARG A 230 26.69 -27.04 2.37
CA ARG A 230 27.76 -26.16 2.91
C ARG A 230 27.81 -24.81 2.20
N GLU A 231 27.66 -24.79 0.87
CA GLU A 231 27.63 -23.55 0.09
C GLU A 231 26.32 -22.79 0.33
N ALA A 232 25.19 -23.50 0.45
CA ALA A 232 23.90 -22.93 0.79
C ALA A 232 23.93 -22.19 2.14
N THR A 233 24.50 -22.84 3.16
CA THR A 233 24.66 -22.28 4.52
C THR A 233 25.53 -21.03 4.50
N SER A 234 26.68 -21.09 3.83
CA SER A 234 27.56 -19.93 3.66
C SER A 234 26.85 -18.79 2.93
N GLY A 235 26.18 -19.06 1.81
CA GLY A 235 25.47 -18.05 1.03
C GLY A 235 24.33 -17.38 1.79
N LEU A 236 23.53 -18.17 2.51
CA LEU A 236 22.45 -17.66 3.36
C LEU A 236 23.00 -16.80 4.50
N ALA A 237 24.07 -17.24 5.17
CA ALA A 237 24.74 -16.47 6.21
C ALA A 237 25.21 -15.09 5.71
N HIS A 238 25.74 -15.02 4.48
CA HIS A 238 26.11 -13.75 3.85
C HIS A 238 24.89 -12.84 3.61
N TYR A 239 23.78 -13.37 3.09
CA TYR A 239 22.55 -12.58 2.89
C TYR A 239 21.90 -12.12 4.20
N ARG A 240 22.11 -12.84 5.30
CA ARG A 240 21.58 -12.50 6.62
C ARG A 240 22.54 -11.62 7.44
N GLY A 241 23.82 -11.57 7.07
CA GLY A 241 24.85 -10.82 7.81
C GLY A 241 25.24 -11.50 9.13
N LEU A 242 25.10 -12.83 9.20
CA LEU A 242 25.36 -13.63 10.39
C LEU A 242 26.51 -14.61 10.13
N SER A 243 27.06 -15.19 11.21
CA SER A 243 28.01 -16.31 11.09
C SER A 243 27.31 -17.56 10.55
N SER A 244 28.04 -18.37 9.77
CA SER A 244 27.55 -19.66 9.26
C SER A 244 27.14 -20.64 10.37
N SER A 245 27.67 -20.47 11.59
CA SER A 245 27.37 -21.30 12.76
C SER A 245 26.22 -20.75 13.63
N HIS A 246 25.57 -19.67 13.21
CA HIS A 246 24.50 -19.05 13.98
C HIS A 246 23.21 -19.88 13.88
N ASP A 247 22.58 -20.18 15.02
CA ASP A 247 21.39 -21.06 15.12
C ASP A 247 20.27 -20.74 14.12
N ALA A 248 20.01 -19.45 13.88
CA ALA A 248 19.00 -19.01 12.92
C ALA A 248 19.26 -19.50 11.49
N ILE A 249 20.53 -19.52 11.05
CA ILE A 249 20.92 -20.01 9.71
C ILE A 249 20.74 -21.52 9.65
N THR A 250 21.18 -22.25 10.68
CA THR A 250 21.04 -23.70 10.77
C THR A 250 19.56 -24.10 10.73
N ARG A 251 18.70 -23.43 11.50
CA ARG A 251 17.25 -23.69 11.49
C ARG A 251 16.62 -23.44 10.12
N GLU A 252 16.98 -22.34 9.45
CA GLU A 252 16.44 -22.02 8.12
C GLU A 252 16.88 -23.06 7.08
N ILE A 253 18.16 -23.46 7.06
CA ILE A 253 18.67 -24.51 6.15
C ILE A 253 18.01 -25.86 6.43
N SER A 254 17.93 -26.30 7.68
CA SER A 254 17.29 -27.57 8.03
C SER A 254 15.81 -27.60 7.64
N SER A 255 15.09 -26.47 7.77
CA SER A 255 13.70 -26.38 7.31
C SER A 255 13.56 -26.52 5.78
N VAL A 256 14.56 -26.05 5.02
CA VAL A 256 14.60 -26.17 3.56
C VAL A 256 14.94 -27.61 3.16
N GLU A 257 15.90 -28.25 3.84
CA GLU A 257 16.25 -29.66 3.63
C GLU A 257 15.05 -30.58 3.86
N LEU A 258 14.36 -30.44 5.00
CA LEU A 258 13.15 -31.22 5.31
C LEU A 258 12.06 -31.03 4.24
N ALA A 259 11.88 -29.81 3.74
CA ALA A 259 10.89 -29.54 2.68
C ALA A 259 11.26 -30.25 1.37
N PHE A 260 12.54 -30.29 0.99
CA PHE A 260 12.99 -30.99 -0.21
C PHE A 260 12.97 -32.52 -0.05
N GLU A 261 13.32 -33.05 1.12
CA GLU A 261 13.25 -34.49 1.41
C GLU A 261 11.81 -35.02 1.41
N SER A 262 10.84 -34.19 1.83
CA SER A 262 9.41 -34.53 1.79
C SER A 262 8.78 -34.46 0.38
N THR A 263 9.50 -33.95 -0.62
CA THR A 263 8.99 -33.78 -1.98
C THR A 263 9.55 -34.86 -2.90
N GLU A 264 8.71 -35.77 -3.39
CA GLU A 264 9.12 -36.75 -4.41
C GLU A 264 9.53 -36.06 -5.74
N SER A 265 10.36 -36.74 -6.54
CA SER A 265 10.84 -36.22 -7.81
C SER A 265 9.68 -35.81 -8.72
N SER A 266 9.51 -34.51 -8.94
CA SER A 266 8.34 -33.94 -9.59
C SER A 266 8.59 -33.67 -11.08
N SER A 267 7.60 -33.98 -11.92
CA SER A 267 7.59 -33.79 -13.36
C SER A 267 6.59 -32.70 -13.77
N LEU A 268 6.81 -32.06 -14.92
CA LEU A 268 5.85 -31.08 -15.48
C LEU A 268 4.46 -31.69 -15.71
N LYS A 269 4.38 -33.01 -15.88
CA LYS A 269 3.10 -33.73 -16.04
C LYS A 269 2.26 -33.71 -14.76
N ASP A 270 2.89 -33.59 -13.60
CA ASP A 270 2.21 -33.62 -12.31
C ASP A 270 1.36 -32.36 -12.09
N ILE A 271 1.66 -31.27 -12.81
CA ILE A 271 0.84 -30.05 -12.83
C ILE A 271 -0.60 -30.36 -13.29
N PHE A 272 -0.76 -31.33 -14.19
CA PHE A 272 -2.04 -31.68 -14.77
C PHE A 272 -2.68 -32.91 -14.11
N ASN A 273 -2.10 -33.45 -13.04
CA ASN A 273 -2.70 -34.55 -12.30
C ASN A 273 -3.83 -34.03 -11.40
N PRO A 274 -5.10 -34.37 -11.66
CA PRO A 274 -6.23 -33.91 -10.86
C PRO A 274 -6.30 -34.56 -9.46
N GLU A 275 -5.60 -35.68 -9.24
CA GLU A 275 -5.59 -36.44 -7.98
C GLU A 275 -4.48 -35.98 -7.01
N ASP A 276 -3.70 -34.97 -7.39
CA ASP A 276 -2.63 -34.44 -6.54
C ASP A 276 -3.17 -33.68 -5.31
N ASN A 277 -2.76 -34.14 -4.12
CA ASN A 277 -3.11 -33.54 -2.83
C ASN A 277 -2.58 -32.11 -2.67
N THR A 278 -1.58 -31.70 -3.44
CA THR A 278 -1.03 -30.33 -3.39
C THR A 278 -1.75 -29.32 -4.30
N ARG A 279 -2.71 -29.80 -5.10
CA ARG A 279 -3.59 -29.02 -6.00
C ARG A 279 -2.82 -28.22 -7.05
N LEU A 280 -1.82 -28.82 -7.69
CA LEU A 280 -0.96 -28.13 -8.67
C LEU A 280 -1.74 -27.54 -9.86
N LEU A 281 -2.76 -28.24 -10.38
CA LEU A 281 -3.57 -27.76 -11.51
C LEU A 281 -4.28 -26.43 -11.19
N TYR A 282 -4.84 -26.32 -9.98
CA TYR A 282 -5.47 -25.09 -9.50
C TYR A 282 -4.47 -23.94 -9.38
N ARG A 283 -3.28 -24.22 -8.82
CA ARG A 283 -2.19 -23.22 -8.70
C ARG A 283 -1.72 -22.74 -10.07
N PHE A 284 -1.62 -23.63 -11.05
CA PHE A 284 -1.27 -23.29 -12.43
C PHE A 284 -2.29 -22.35 -13.07
N TRP A 285 -3.59 -22.64 -12.97
CA TRP A 285 -4.64 -21.78 -13.53
C TRP A 285 -4.74 -20.42 -12.85
N LEU A 286 -4.51 -20.34 -11.53
CA LEU A 286 -4.41 -19.06 -10.83
C LEU A 286 -3.28 -18.19 -11.41
N CYS A 287 -2.11 -18.77 -11.65
CA CYS A 287 -0.98 -18.06 -12.25
C CYS A 287 -1.29 -17.61 -13.69
N MET A 288 -1.90 -18.45 -14.52
CA MET A 288 -2.25 -18.12 -15.91
C MET A 288 -3.31 -17.02 -16.00
N GLY A 289 -4.38 -17.12 -15.21
CA GLY A 289 -5.48 -16.15 -15.21
C GLY A 289 -5.03 -14.75 -14.82
N LEU A 290 -4.18 -14.62 -13.79
CA LEU A 290 -3.65 -13.32 -13.34
C LEU A 290 -2.84 -12.58 -14.42
N ASN A 291 -2.13 -13.31 -15.28
CA ASN A 291 -1.32 -12.69 -16.35
C ASN A 291 -2.17 -12.24 -17.55
N PHE A 292 -3.29 -12.90 -17.85
CA PHE A 292 -4.16 -12.58 -18.99
C PHE A 292 -4.98 -11.29 -18.79
N PHE A 293 -5.61 -11.13 -17.62
CA PHE A 293 -6.43 -9.93 -17.31
C PHE A 293 -5.63 -8.62 -17.30
N GLN A 294 -4.32 -8.70 -17.21
CA GLN A 294 -3.43 -7.57 -17.12
C GLN A 294 -3.38 -6.71 -18.41
N GLN A 295 -3.70 -7.20 -19.61
CA GLN A 295 -3.36 -6.49 -20.86
C GLN A 295 -4.50 -5.64 -21.49
N MET A 296 -5.72 -6.13 -21.58
CA MET A 296 -6.77 -5.48 -22.40
C MET A 296 -7.39 -4.22 -21.76
N SER A 297 -7.55 -4.24 -20.44
CA SER A 297 -8.25 -3.17 -19.71
C SER A 297 -7.40 -1.93 -19.47
N LYS A 298 -6.08 -1.99 -19.67
CA LYS A 298 -5.15 -0.94 -19.22
C LYS A 298 -5.11 0.29 -20.12
N ILE A 299 -5.23 0.16 -21.44
CA ILE A 299 -4.97 1.29 -22.35
C ILE A 299 -6.08 2.35 -22.27
N LEU A 300 -7.34 1.93 -22.45
CA LEU A 300 -8.49 2.84 -22.38
C LEU A 300 -8.71 3.37 -20.96
N ALA A 301 -8.55 2.52 -19.94
CA ALA A 301 -8.63 2.94 -18.54
C ALA A 301 -7.55 3.97 -18.19
N SER A 302 -6.32 3.80 -18.67
CA SER A 302 -5.23 4.74 -18.37
C SER A 302 -5.53 6.14 -18.90
N CYS A 303 -6.01 6.28 -20.14
CA CYS A 303 -6.36 7.61 -20.68
C CYS A 303 -7.49 8.29 -19.91
N VAL A 304 -8.53 7.53 -19.53
CA VAL A 304 -9.67 8.05 -18.76
C VAL A 304 -9.26 8.42 -17.33
N PHE A 305 -8.46 7.60 -16.65
CA PHE A 305 -7.98 7.88 -15.30
C PHE A 305 -6.98 9.04 -15.24
N VAL A 306 -6.09 9.17 -16.23
CA VAL A 306 -5.20 10.33 -16.35
C VAL A 306 -6.02 11.61 -16.48
N TRP A 307 -7.00 11.64 -17.39
CA TRP A 307 -7.91 12.77 -17.55
C TRP A 307 -8.67 13.11 -16.26
N LYS A 308 -9.29 12.09 -15.64
CA LYS A 308 -10.02 12.23 -14.36
C LYS A 308 -9.14 12.83 -13.26
N THR A 309 -7.85 12.44 -13.20
CA THR A 309 -6.88 12.95 -12.23
C THR A 309 -6.63 14.44 -12.41
N PHE A 310 -6.45 14.92 -13.64
CA PHE A 310 -6.32 16.36 -13.90
C PHE A 310 -7.58 17.13 -13.49
N CYS A 311 -8.76 16.55 -13.70
CA CYS A 311 -10.02 17.15 -13.30
C CYS A 311 -10.19 17.26 -11.77
N CYS A 312 -9.56 16.38 -10.98
CA CYS A 312 -9.55 16.50 -9.52
C CYS A 312 -8.84 17.77 -9.03
N LEU A 313 -7.82 18.27 -9.75
CA LEU A 313 -7.14 19.54 -9.41
C LEU A 313 -8.12 20.71 -9.45
N ILE A 314 -9.04 20.69 -10.43
CA ILE A 314 -10.10 21.69 -10.56
C ILE A 314 -11.03 21.61 -9.35
N SER A 315 -11.44 20.41 -8.95
CA SER A 315 -12.27 20.18 -7.76
C SER A 315 -11.64 20.76 -6.48
N PHE A 316 -10.33 20.53 -6.28
CA PHE A 316 -9.57 21.06 -5.14
C PHE A 316 -9.66 22.59 -5.04
N TYR A 317 -9.44 23.31 -6.13
CA TYR A 317 -9.52 24.78 -6.11
C TYR A 317 -10.96 25.31 -5.99
N VAL A 318 -11.92 24.56 -6.52
CA VAL A 318 -13.32 25.00 -6.64
C VAL A 318 -14.10 24.78 -5.35
N ILE A 319 -13.84 23.72 -4.58
CA ILE A 319 -14.70 23.32 -3.45
C ILE A 319 -14.80 24.36 -2.32
N ASP A 320 -13.73 25.11 -2.04
CA ASP A 320 -13.70 26.19 -1.03
C ASP A 320 -14.02 27.58 -1.59
N ARG A 321 -14.18 27.69 -2.91
CA ARG A 321 -14.59 28.92 -3.60
C ARG A 321 -16.09 28.93 -3.91
N TRP A 322 -16.59 27.84 -4.47
CA TRP A 322 -17.98 27.69 -4.88
C TRP A 322 -18.89 27.16 -3.76
N GLY A 323 -18.31 26.50 -2.76
CA GLY A 323 -19.06 25.81 -1.72
C GLY A 323 -19.54 24.44 -2.17
N ARG A 324 -19.86 23.58 -1.20
CA ARG A 324 -20.11 22.15 -1.44
C ARG A 324 -21.41 21.98 -2.24
N ARG A 325 -22.42 22.82 -1.97
CA ARG A 325 -23.74 22.72 -2.59
C ARG A 325 -23.70 23.02 -4.09
N LEU A 326 -23.00 24.08 -4.50
CA LEU A 326 -22.88 24.43 -5.91
C LEU A 326 -22.08 23.38 -6.69
N CYS A 327 -21.00 22.86 -6.10
CA CYS A 327 -20.20 21.79 -6.69
C CYS A 327 -21.04 20.53 -6.99
N PHE A 328 -21.87 20.08 -6.04
CA PHE A 328 -22.73 18.90 -6.27
C PHE A 328 -23.80 19.15 -7.34
N MET A 329 -24.40 20.34 -7.40
CA MET A 329 -25.40 20.67 -8.43
C MET A 329 -24.79 20.72 -9.83
N VAL A 330 -23.63 21.38 -9.98
CA VAL A 330 -22.93 21.45 -11.28
C VAL A 330 -22.46 20.06 -11.72
N SER A 331 -21.90 19.28 -10.79
CA SER A 331 -21.47 17.90 -11.04
C SER A 331 -22.64 17.01 -11.48
N GLY A 332 -23.76 17.03 -10.75
CA GLY A 332 -24.95 16.26 -11.06
C GLY A 332 -25.55 16.60 -12.42
N ALA A 333 -25.69 17.90 -12.73
CA ALA A 333 -26.21 18.36 -14.02
C ALA A 333 -25.29 17.96 -15.19
N GLY A 334 -23.97 18.14 -15.04
CA GLY A 334 -23.00 17.75 -16.06
C GLY A 334 -22.97 16.23 -16.29
N MET A 335 -23.03 15.43 -15.23
CA MET A 335 -23.13 13.97 -15.33
C MET A 335 -24.43 13.53 -16.01
N ALA A 336 -25.56 14.19 -15.72
CA ALA A 336 -26.85 13.90 -16.34
C ALA A 336 -26.82 14.12 -17.86
N VAL A 337 -26.28 15.27 -18.29
CA VAL A 337 -26.11 15.59 -19.72
C VAL A 337 -25.21 14.56 -20.40
N CYS A 338 -24.10 14.18 -19.78
CA CYS A 338 -23.20 13.17 -20.36
C CYS A 338 -23.88 11.81 -20.50
N MET A 339 -24.58 11.35 -19.46
CA MET A 339 -25.30 10.08 -19.50
C MET A 339 -26.44 10.09 -20.53
N ALA A 340 -27.12 11.23 -20.71
CA ALA A 340 -28.13 11.38 -21.75
C ALA A 340 -27.53 11.28 -23.16
N VAL A 341 -26.36 11.89 -23.39
CA VAL A 341 -25.65 11.77 -24.68
C VAL A 341 -25.14 10.34 -24.91
N LEU A 342 -24.61 9.67 -23.88
CA LEU A 342 -24.23 8.26 -23.96
C LEU A 342 -25.44 7.37 -24.29
N ALA A 343 -26.61 7.65 -23.72
CA ALA A 343 -27.84 6.96 -24.05
C ALA A 343 -28.24 7.17 -25.52
N ILE A 344 -28.24 8.42 -26.00
CA ILE A 344 -28.62 8.76 -27.38
C ILE A 344 -27.67 8.09 -28.38
N THR A 345 -26.36 8.23 -28.17
CA THR A 345 -25.33 7.67 -29.07
C THR A 345 -25.35 6.15 -29.14
N THR A 346 -25.83 5.48 -28.09
CA THR A 346 -25.96 4.01 -28.03
C THR A 346 -27.37 3.51 -28.36
N SER A 347 -28.35 4.40 -28.55
CA SER A 347 -29.74 4.03 -28.85
C SER A 347 -29.97 3.64 -30.32
N PHE A 348 -29.09 4.07 -31.22
CA PHE A 348 -29.20 3.77 -32.64
C PHE A 348 -28.66 2.36 -32.93
N GLN A 349 -29.38 1.60 -33.76
CA GLN A 349 -28.98 0.24 -34.17
C GLN A 349 -27.66 0.23 -34.96
N THR A 350 -27.36 1.32 -35.66
CA THR A 350 -26.12 1.48 -36.43
C THR A 350 -25.27 2.56 -35.78
N ILE A 351 -24.18 2.18 -35.12
CA ILE A 351 -23.25 3.11 -34.51
C ILE A 351 -22.39 3.73 -35.62
N THR A 352 -22.68 4.99 -35.96
CA THR A 352 -21.83 5.75 -36.87
C THR A 352 -20.55 6.21 -36.15
N GLN A 353 -19.50 6.49 -36.91
CA GLN A 353 -18.23 6.98 -36.35
C GLN A 353 -18.42 8.26 -35.53
N GLN A 354 -19.32 9.16 -35.95
CA GLN A 354 -19.63 10.40 -35.23
C GLN A 354 -20.27 10.10 -33.85
N MET A 355 -21.15 9.10 -33.77
CA MET A 355 -21.76 8.66 -32.51
C MET A 355 -20.74 8.03 -31.57
N ALA A 356 -19.81 7.22 -32.08
CA ALA A 356 -18.74 6.64 -31.27
C ALA A 356 -17.78 7.71 -30.73
N ILE A 357 -17.44 8.72 -31.54
CA ILE A 357 -16.64 9.88 -31.10
C ILE A 357 -17.37 10.65 -30.01
N ALA A 358 -18.67 10.92 -30.19
CA ALA A 358 -19.48 11.58 -29.17
C ALA A 358 -19.55 10.74 -27.88
N TYR A 359 -19.74 9.43 -27.96
CA TYR A 359 -19.75 8.53 -26.80
C TYR A 359 -18.44 8.63 -26.01
N VAL A 360 -17.29 8.52 -26.68
CA VAL A 360 -15.97 8.61 -26.02
C VAL A 360 -15.74 10.01 -25.46
N ALA A 361 -16.04 11.08 -26.22
CA ALA A 361 -15.86 12.45 -25.75
C ALA A 361 -16.69 12.73 -24.49
N PHE A 362 -17.97 12.33 -24.47
CA PHE A 362 -18.83 12.53 -23.31
C PHE A 362 -18.51 11.58 -22.14
N MET A 363 -17.86 10.44 -22.39
CA MET A 363 -17.25 9.64 -21.32
C MET A 363 -16.10 10.40 -20.63
N PHE A 364 -15.25 11.12 -21.38
CA PHE A 364 -14.23 11.99 -20.80
C PHE A 364 -14.87 13.19 -20.08
N ILE A 365 -15.86 13.84 -20.67
CA ILE A 365 -16.57 14.97 -20.04
C ILE A 365 -17.29 14.53 -18.75
N PHE A 366 -17.86 13.33 -18.71
CA PHE A 366 -18.39 12.74 -17.48
C PHE A 366 -17.32 12.65 -16.39
N ASN A 367 -16.12 12.17 -16.76
CA ASN A 367 -14.96 12.10 -15.87
C ASN A 367 -14.36 13.47 -15.51
N PHE A 368 -14.80 14.55 -16.14
CA PHE A 368 -14.52 15.92 -15.72
C PHE A 368 -15.53 16.43 -14.67
N PHE A 369 -16.83 16.17 -14.87
CA PHE A 369 -17.86 16.62 -13.94
C PHE A 369 -17.94 15.80 -12.66
N TYR A 370 -17.69 14.48 -12.73
CA TYR A 370 -17.75 13.61 -11.57
C TYR A 370 -16.79 14.06 -10.44
N PRO A 371 -15.51 14.39 -10.72
CA PRO A 371 -14.59 14.82 -9.67
C PRO A 371 -14.96 16.11 -8.93
N ILE A 372 -15.65 17.04 -9.59
CA ILE A 372 -16.02 18.34 -9.03
C ILE A 372 -16.93 18.19 -7.80
N GLY A 373 -17.81 17.18 -7.79
CA GLY A 373 -18.70 16.91 -6.67
C GLY A 373 -18.38 15.62 -5.92
N PHE A 374 -18.40 14.48 -6.62
CA PHE A 374 -18.59 13.17 -6.00
C PHE A 374 -17.32 12.34 -5.80
N MET A 375 -16.13 12.92 -6.01
CA MET A 375 -14.86 12.22 -5.67
C MET A 375 -14.54 12.24 -4.19
N GLY A 376 -14.73 13.40 -3.56
CA GLY A 376 -14.28 13.70 -2.21
C GLY A 376 -15.24 14.60 -1.46
N GLY A 377 -15.95 15.49 -2.17
CA GLY A 377 -16.91 16.39 -1.55
C GLY A 377 -18.02 15.66 -0.80
N ASN A 378 -18.50 14.52 -1.29
CA ASN A 378 -19.51 13.70 -0.63
C ASN A 378 -19.04 13.15 0.74
N PHE A 379 -17.78 12.71 0.85
CA PHE A 379 -17.21 12.24 2.12
C PHE A 379 -16.89 13.39 3.08
N LEU A 380 -16.46 14.53 2.54
CA LEU A 380 -16.25 15.75 3.31
C LEU A 380 -17.58 16.23 3.92
N TYR A 381 -18.62 16.28 3.11
CA TYR A 381 -19.92 16.78 3.53
C TYR A 381 -20.57 15.93 4.63
N THR A 382 -20.43 14.59 4.58
CA THR A 382 -20.95 13.72 5.66
C THR A 382 -20.24 13.96 6.99
N ALA A 383 -18.94 14.22 6.97
CA ALA A 383 -18.16 14.55 8.16
C ALA A 383 -18.50 15.95 8.72
N GLU A 384 -18.77 16.92 7.84
CA GLU A 384 -19.14 18.29 8.21
C GLU A 384 -20.54 18.36 8.84
N VAL A 385 -21.49 17.54 8.36
CA VAL A 385 -22.88 17.53 8.85
C VAL A 385 -23.06 16.70 10.12
N ALA A 386 -22.25 15.66 10.34
CA ALA A 386 -22.47 14.74 11.45
C ALA A 386 -22.07 15.36 12.81
N PRO A 387 -22.92 15.23 13.86
CA PRO A 387 -22.65 15.75 15.19
C PRO A 387 -21.46 15.04 15.83
N ALA A 388 -20.64 15.77 16.60
CA ALA A 388 -19.36 15.28 17.15
C ALA A 388 -19.44 13.88 17.79
N ARG A 389 -20.43 13.64 18.66
CA ARG A 389 -20.64 12.36 19.37
C ARG A 389 -20.86 11.15 18.47
N LEU A 390 -21.44 11.35 17.29
CA LEU A 390 -21.78 10.29 16.35
C LEU A 390 -21.08 10.50 15.00
N ARG A 391 -20.13 11.44 14.91
CA ARG A 391 -19.50 11.82 13.64
C ARG A 391 -18.84 10.63 12.98
N ALA A 392 -18.08 9.87 13.76
CA ALA A 392 -17.46 8.63 13.31
C ALA A 392 -18.52 7.59 12.90
N ALA A 393 -19.56 7.38 13.72
CA ALA A 393 -20.61 6.39 13.47
C ALA A 393 -21.46 6.70 12.23
N ILE A 394 -21.85 7.96 12.03
CA ILE A 394 -22.64 8.39 10.87
C ILE A 394 -21.78 8.41 9.60
N SER A 395 -20.54 8.88 9.69
CA SER A 395 -19.62 8.87 8.54
C SER A 395 -19.28 7.44 8.11
N SER A 396 -19.12 6.51 9.06
CA SER A 396 -18.88 5.10 8.77
C SER A 396 -20.11 4.42 8.17
N LEU A 397 -21.31 4.67 8.70
CA LEU A 397 -22.57 4.18 8.12
C LEU A 397 -22.82 4.76 6.71
N ALA A 398 -22.53 6.04 6.48
CA ALA A 398 -22.64 6.66 5.16
C ALA A 398 -21.63 6.08 4.16
N THR A 399 -20.39 5.84 4.60
CA THR A 399 -19.37 5.18 3.79
C THR A 399 -19.74 3.72 3.51
N ALA A 400 -20.27 3.00 4.50
CA ALA A 400 -20.79 1.64 4.33
C ALA A 400 -21.95 1.61 3.32
N ASN A 401 -22.87 2.58 3.37
CA ASN A 401 -23.93 2.73 2.38
C ASN A 401 -23.38 3.03 0.98
N HIS A 402 -22.35 3.88 0.85
CA HIS A 402 -21.66 4.10 -0.43
C HIS A 402 -21.08 2.79 -1.00
N TRP A 403 -20.38 1.99 -0.17
CA TRP A 403 -19.83 0.70 -0.60
C TRP A 403 -20.92 -0.34 -0.93
N LEU A 404 -22.02 -0.35 -0.18
CA LEU A 404 -23.18 -1.20 -0.45
C LEU A 404 -23.74 -0.91 -1.85
N TRP A 405 -24.00 0.35 -2.17
CA TRP A 405 -24.52 0.73 -3.49
C TRP A 405 -23.46 0.58 -4.59
N ASN A 406 -22.18 0.80 -4.30
CA ASN A 406 -21.11 0.48 -5.25
C ASN A 406 -21.10 -1.02 -5.60
N LEU A 407 -21.24 -1.89 -4.60
CA LEU A 407 -21.37 -3.34 -4.81
C LEU A 407 -22.58 -3.67 -5.68
N VAL A 408 -23.75 -3.09 -5.37
CA VAL A 408 -24.98 -3.29 -6.16
C VAL A 408 -24.77 -2.85 -7.60
N VAL A 409 -24.22 -1.65 -7.82
CA VAL A 409 -23.96 -1.13 -9.16
C VAL A 409 -22.96 -1.98 -9.91
N VAL A 410 -21.81 -2.34 -9.32
CA VAL A 410 -20.79 -3.18 -9.98
C VAL A 410 -21.34 -4.55 -10.37
N LEU A 411 -22.20 -5.14 -9.52
CA LEU A 411 -22.85 -6.41 -9.80
C LEU A 411 -23.90 -6.30 -10.92
N VAL A 412 -24.71 -5.24 -10.92
CA VAL A 412 -25.85 -5.06 -11.83
C VAL A 412 -25.42 -4.48 -13.19
N THR A 413 -24.34 -3.68 -13.25
CA THR A 413 -23.92 -2.96 -14.47
C THR A 413 -23.78 -3.88 -15.70
N PRO A 414 -23.06 -5.02 -15.65
CA PRO A 414 -22.90 -5.89 -16.82
C PRO A 414 -24.24 -6.49 -17.27
N VAL A 415 -25.06 -6.91 -16.30
CA VAL A 415 -26.39 -7.52 -16.54
C VAL A 415 -27.33 -6.50 -17.17
N ALA A 416 -27.34 -5.26 -16.68
CA ALA A 416 -28.21 -4.22 -17.18
C ALA A 416 -27.79 -3.73 -18.58
N ILE A 417 -26.49 -3.61 -18.85
CA ILE A 417 -26.00 -3.27 -20.20
C ILE A 417 -26.42 -4.34 -21.21
N ASP A 418 -26.36 -5.62 -20.85
CA ASP A 418 -26.77 -6.73 -21.73
C ASP A 418 -28.29 -6.77 -21.97
N THR A 419 -29.08 -6.60 -20.91
CA THR A 419 -30.55 -6.79 -20.97
C THR A 419 -31.33 -5.57 -21.46
N ILE A 420 -30.98 -4.37 -21.02
CA ILE A 420 -31.72 -3.13 -21.32
C ILE A 420 -30.92 -2.16 -22.20
N GLY A 421 -29.66 -2.47 -22.51
CA GLY A 421 -28.85 -1.71 -23.46
C GLY A 421 -28.72 -0.25 -23.09
N TYR A 422 -29.08 0.64 -24.02
CA TYR A 422 -28.95 2.09 -23.85
C TYR A 422 -29.85 2.67 -22.74
N TRP A 423 -30.93 1.99 -22.37
CA TRP A 423 -31.80 2.42 -21.27
C TRP A 423 -31.06 2.47 -19.93
N TYR A 424 -29.99 1.68 -19.79
CA TYR A 424 -29.09 1.78 -18.64
C TYR A 424 -28.57 3.21 -18.47
N TYR A 425 -28.07 3.83 -19.53
CA TYR A 425 -27.57 5.20 -19.50
C TYR A 425 -28.68 6.22 -19.27
N VAL A 426 -29.91 5.98 -19.76
CA VAL A 426 -31.08 6.83 -19.47
C VAL A 426 -31.39 6.85 -17.97
N ILE A 427 -31.35 5.70 -17.30
CA ILE A 427 -31.57 5.61 -15.85
C ILE A 427 -30.54 6.46 -15.11
N TYR A 428 -29.25 6.36 -15.45
CA TYR A 428 -28.21 7.18 -14.81
C TYR A 428 -28.30 8.66 -15.18
N ALA A 429 -28.81 9.01 -16.37
CA ALA A 429 -29.10 10.39 -16.73
C ALA A 429 -30.18 10.98 -15.83
N LEU A 430 -31.27 10.23 -15.60
CA LEU A 430 -32.35 10.64 -14.72
C LEU A 430 -31.89 10.73 -13.26
N ILE A 431 -31.22 9.70 -12.74
CA ILE A 431 -30.68 9.70 -11.38
C ILE A 431 -29.73 10.90 -11.19
N SER A 432 -28.79 11.11 -12.10
CA SER A 432 -27.87 12.25 -12.02
C SER A 432 -28.62 13.59 -12.12
N GLY A 433 -29.68 13.65 -12.92
CA GLY A 433 -30.56 14.82 -13.06
C GLY A 433 -31.38 15.15 -11.82
N THR A 434 -31.64 14.16 -10.95
CA THR A 434 -32.29 14.42 -9.64
C THR A 434 -31.33 15.02 -8.61
N ILE A 435 -30.02 14.81 -8.76
CA ILE A 435 -29.02 15.30 -7.79
C ILE A 435 -29.11 16.82 -7.58
N PRO A 436 -29.12 17.67 -8.63
CA PRO A 436 -29.24 19.11 -8.44
C PRO A 436 -30.50 19.52 -7.69
N VAL A 437 -31.63 18.86 -7.95
CA VAL A 437 -32.92 19.13 -7.29
C VAL A 437 -32.85 18.76 -5.81
N CYS A 438 -32.36 17.56 -5.49
CA CYS A 438 -32.22 17.10 -4.11
C CYS A 438 -31.25 17.98 -3.30
N VAL A 439 -30.09 18.33 -3.88
CA VAL A 439 -29.11 19.22 -3.26
C VAL A 439 -29.66 20.63 -3.07
N TYR A 440 -30.44 21.13 -4.02
CA TYR A 440 -31.08 22.42 -3.88
C TYR A 440 -32.07 22.44 -2.71
N VAL A 441 -32.88 21.39 -2.53
CA VAL A 441 -33.95 21.37 -1.52
C VAL A 441 -33.44 20.99 -0.12
N PHE A 442 -32.57 20.00 0.01
CA PHE A 442 -32.29 19.34 1.30
C PHE A 442 -30.90 19.61 1.90
N TYR A 443 -29.93 20.10 1.12
CA TYR A 443 -28.53 20.15 1.55
C TYR A 443 -28.13 21.58 1.95
N PRO A 444 -27.95 21.88 3.26
CA PRO A 444 -27.43 23.18 3.69
C PRO A 444 -25.95 23.37 3.29
N GLU A 445 -25.52 24.61 3.12
CA GLU A 445 -24.10 24.90 2.82
C GLU A 445 -23.26 24.84 4.10
N THR A 446 -22.11 24.17 4.00
CA THR A 446 -21.18 23.92 5.11
C THR A 446 -19.88 24.72 4.97
N MET A 447 -19.60 25.30 3.80
CA MET A 447 -18.38 26.07 3.56
C MET A 447 -18.21 27.24 4.55
N ARG A 448 -16.99 27.33 5.13
CA ARG A 448 -16.58 28.36 6.10
C ARG A 448 -17.46 28.39 7.35
N ARG A 449 -17.79 27.21 7.88
CA ARG A 449 -18.49 27.03 9.15
C ARG A 449 -17.75 26.01 10.01
N SER A 450 -17.70 26.28 11.31
CA SER A 450 -17.32 25.33 12.33
C SER A 450 -18.34 24.20 12.40
N LEU A 451 -17.88 23.02 12.82
CA LEU A 451 -18.72 21.82 12.91
C LEU A 451 -19.85 22.02 13.94
N GLU A 452 -19.61 22.83 14.97
CA GLU A 452 -20.56 23.21 16.00
C GLU A 452 -21.64 24.14 15.44
N SER A 453 -21.26 25.09 14.59
CA SER A 453 -22.18 26.00 13.88
C SER A 453 -23.09 25.22 12.92
N VAL A 454 -22.53 24.25 12.19
CA VAL A 454 -23.33 23.34 11.34
C VAL A 454 -24.30 22.53 12.19
N ASN A 455 -23.90 22.00 13.35
CA ASN A 455 -24.82 21.26 14.23
C ASN A 455 -25.97 22.13 14.76
N LYS A 456 -25.73 23.42 15.06
CA LYS A 456 -26.79 24.36 15.48
C LYS A 456 -27.87 24.55 14.41
N VAL A 457 -27.49 24.58 13.12
CA VAL A 457 -28.45 24.67 12.02
C VAL A 457 -29.50 23.56 12.09
N PHE A 458 -29.09 22.33 12.43
CA PHE A 458 -30.00 21.19 12.54
C PHE A 458 -30.82 21.18 13.83
N MET A 459 -30.32 21.79 14.92
CA MET A 459 -31.03 21.89 16.20
C MET A 459 -32.09 22.99 16.20
N ASP A 460 -31.77 24.15 15.62
CA ASP A 460 -32.58 25.36 15.73
C ASP A 460 -33.59 25.52 14.59
N ALA A 461 -33.42 24.78 13.49
CA ALA A 461 -34.35 24.85 12.37
C ALA A 461 -35.74 24.29 12.78
N PRO A 462 -36.84 25.05 12.57
CA PRO A 462 -38.17 24.67 13.05
C PRO A 462 -38.78 23.47 12.32
N SER A 463 -38.23 23.07 11.17
CA SER A 463 -38.66 21.89 10.41
C SER A 463 -37.58 21.50 9.40
N ILE A 464 -37.60 20.25 8.94
CA ILE A 464 -36.63 19.70 7.97
C ILE A 464 -36.56 20.56 6.70
N TRP A 465 -37.71 21.04 6.20
CA TRP A 465 -37.80 21.88 4.99
C TRP A 465 -37.22 23.29 5.16
N LYS A 466 -37.09 23.76 6.39
CA LYS A 466 -36.53 25.09 6.70
C LYS A 466 -35.05 25.05 7.05
N ILE A 467 -34.41 23.89 7.10
CA ILE A 467 -32.96 23.73 7.37
C ILE A 467 -32.12 24.51 6.36
N VAL A 468 -32.38 24.37 5.05
CA VAL A 468 -31.60 25.05 4.01
C VAL A 468 -31.81 26.57 4.00
N PRO A 469 -33.06 27.10 4.06
CA PRO A 469 -33.29 28.53 4.24
C PRO A 469 -32.68 29.10 5.54
N TYR A 470 -32.79 28.38 6.66
CA TYR A 470 -32.22 28.80 7.94
C TYR A 470 -30.69 28.86 7.87
N ALA A 471 -30.06 27.83 7.30
CA ALA A 471 -28.63 27.80 7.04
C ALA A 471 -28.18 29.01 6.21
N ARG A 472 -28.92 29.41 5.18
CA ARG A 472 -28.57 30.57 4.33
C ARG A 472 -28.54 31.91 5.10
N ASN A 473 -29.42 32.07 6.09
CA ASN A 473 -29.58 33.32 6.82
C ASN A 473 -28.66 33.44 8.05
N MET A 474 -27.96 32.37 8.42
CA MET A 474 -27.02 32.35 9.55
C MET A 474 -25.67 32.98 9.16
N PRO A 475 -25.07 33.83 10.01
CA PRO A 475 -23.72 34.37 9.78
C PRO A 475 -22.68 33.25 9.60
N LYS A 476 -21.69 33.47 8.74
CA LYS A 476 -20.55 32.53 8.60
C LYS A 476 -19.52 32.80 9.69
N ASP A 477 -18.85 31.76 10.15
CA ASP A 477 -17.81 31.90 11.17
C ASP A 477 -16.62 32.66 10.57
N GLN A 478 -16.09 33.63 11.31
CA GLN A 478 -14.85 34.31 10.93
C GLN A 478 -13.69 33.31 11.04
N PRO A 479 -12.71 33.32 10.12
CA PRO A 479 -11.53 32.49 10.28
C PRO A 479 -10.85 32.87 11.59
N SER A 480 -10.69 31.91 12.50
CA SER A 480 -9.78 32.07 13.63
C SER A 480 -8.43 32.45 13.04
N GLY A 481 -8.02 33.70 13.26
CA GLY A 481 -6.67 34.14 12.94
C GLY A 481 -5.66 33.23 13.61
N GLU A 482 -4.48 33.16 13.00
CA GLU A 482 -3.26 32.71 13.64
C GLU A 482 -3.28 33.02 15.14
N GLU A 483 -3.20 32.00 15.99
CA GLU A 483 -2.54 32.19 17.28
C GLU A 483 -1.09 32.59 16.94
N VAL A 484 -0.87 33.90 16.87
CA VAL A 484 0.44 34.49 17.02
C VAL A 484 0.88 34.12 18.45
N LEU A 485 1.64 33.04 18.60
CA LEU A 485 2.49 32.84 19.75
C LEU A 485 3.53 33.97 19.76
N THR A 486 3.22 35.07 20.44
CA THR A 486 4.26 35.90 21.04
C THR A 486 4.71 35.20 22.33
N GLU A 487 5.80 34.44 22.25
CA GLU A 487 6.67 34.13 23.40
C GLU A 487 7.56 35.37 23.72
N PRO A 488 8.27 35.44 24.88
CA PRO A 488 8.02 34.88 26.22
C PRO A 488 8.32 35.88 27.37
N GLU A 489 7.99 35.52 28.62
CA GLU A 489 8.84 35.84 29.78
C GLU A 489 8.60 34.87 30.96
N LYS A 490 9.67 34.31 31.54
CA LYS A 490 9.66 33.67 32.87
C LYS A 490 9.96 34.76 33.91
N PRO A 491 9.39 34.67 35.13
CA PRO A 491 10.30 34.57 36.28
C PRO A 491 9.79 33.73 37.46
N GLY A 492 10.70 32.94 38.06
CA GLY A 492 10.63 32.53 39.47
C GLY A 492 10.25 31.07 39.78
N ALA A 493 11.26 30.21 39.97
CA ALA A 493 11.14 28.91 40.62
C ALA A 493 11.27 29.06 42.15
N ALA A 494 10.35 28.50 42.94
CA ALA A 494 10.58 27.97 44.31
C ALA A 494 9.29 27.61 45.09
N GLY A 495 8.16 28.31 44.91
CA GLY A 495 6.99 28.16 45.80
C GLY A 495 6.02 27.01 45.51
N ASP A 496 5.95 26.57 44.26
CA ASP A 496 4.93 25.59 43.85
C ASP A 496 5.36 24.12 44.06
N ILE A 497 6.60 23.90 44.46
CA ILE A 497 7.14 22.55 44.62
C ILE A 497 6.69 21.94 45.95
N GLU A 498 6.58 22.72 47.05
CA GLU A 498 6.19 22.17 48.37
C GLU A 498 4.70 21.78 48.49
N MET A 499 3.77 22.53 47.87
CA MET A 499 2.34 22.30 48.05
C MET A 499 1.83 21.04 47.31
N ARG A 500 2.52 20.66 46.22
CA ARG A 500 2.17 19.50 45.40
C ARG A 500 2.51 18.18 46.09
N ASP A 501 3.61 18.15 46.86
CA ASP A 501 4.02 16.97 47.62
C ASP A 501 3.18 16.74 48.89
N LEU A 502 2.58 17.79 49.47
CA LEU A 502 1.80 17.70 50.71
C LEU A 502 0.48 16.92 50.55
N ILE A 503 -0.23 17.08 49.43
CA ILE A 503 -1.54 16.45 49.20
C ILE A 503 -1.39 14.94 48.98
N TYR A 504 -0.41 14.53 48.18
CA TYR A 504 -0.15 13.11 47.93
C TYR A 504 0.44 12.42 49.16
N SER A 505 1.30 13.09 49.92
CA SER A 505 1.88 12.52 51.14
C SER A 505 0.88 12.31 52.28
N LEU A 506 -0.17 13.15 52.38
CA LEU A 506 -1.26 12.98 53.35
C LEU A 506 -2.28 11.90 52.92
N LEU A 507 -2.70 11.90 51.65
CA LEU A 507 -3.80 11.04 51.18
C LEU A 507 -3.39 9.62 50.81
N LEU A 508 -2.12 9.41 50.45
CA LEU A 508 -1.56 8.11 50.07
C LEU A 508 -0.63 7.55 51.15
N GLN A 509 -0.71 8.11 52.36
CA GLN A 509 0.05 7.65 53.50
C GLN A 509 -0.43 6.25 53.92
N ASN A 510 0.52 5.37 54.26
CA ASN A 510 0.26 3.98 54.66
C ASN A 510 -0.26 3.06 53.55
N ILE A 511 0.00 3.38 52.27
CA ILE A 511 -0.13 2.40 51.19
C ILE A 511 1.09 1.47 51.24
N GLU A 512 0.85 0.17 51.40
CA GLU A 512 1.89 -0.85 51.42
C GLU A 512 1.85 -1.69 50.14
N ILE A 513 2.90 -1.61 49.32
CA ILE A 513 3.05 -2.45 48.14
C ILE A 513 3.67 -3.78 48.57
N TYR A 514 2.88 -4.85 48.56
CA TYR A 514 3.34 -6.18 48.95
C TYR A 514 3.72 -7.06 47.74
N HIS A 515 3.36 -6.65 46.52
CA HIS A 515 3.74 -7.39 45.31
C HIS A 515 3.93 -6.45 44.11
N ALA A 516 5.06 -6.57 43.41
CA ALA A 516 5.33 -5.82 42.19
C ALA A 516 6.10 -6.71 41.18
N GLU A 517 5.57 -6.81 39.96
CA GLU A 517 6.19 -7.49 38.82
C GLU A 517 6.10 -6.59 37.57
N ASN A 518 6.76 -6.99 36.48
CA ASN A 518 6.83 -6.18 35.26
C ASN A 518 5.43 -5.89 34.70
N GLY A 519 4.96 -4.65 34.85
CA GLY A 519 3.64 -4.21 34.41
C GLY A 519 2.50 -4.51 35.38
N LYS A 520 2.76 -4.92 36.61
CA LYS A 520 1.71 -5.16 37.62
C LYS A 520 2.16 -4.79 39.03
N ILE A 521 1.29 -4.15 39.80
CA ILE A 521 1.49 -3.89 41.23
C ILE A 521 0.24 -4.27 42.04
N CYS A 522 0.45 -4.78 43.25
CA CYS A 522 -0.57 -4.98 44.26
C CYS A 522 -0.17 -4.30 45.56
N ALA A 523 -1.10 -3.54 46.14
CA ALA A 523 -0.89 -2.76 47.35
C ALA A 523 -2.10 -2.82 48.29
N THR A 524 -1.90 -2.56 49.57
CA THR A 524 -2.97 -2.44 50.56
C THR A 524 -3.02 -1.06 51.20
N LEU A 525 -4.20 -0.63 51.63
CA LEU A 525 -4.40 0.61 52.37
C LEU A 525 -5.48 0.45 53.45
N PRO A 526 -5.17 0.51 54.76
CA PRO A 526 -6.18 0.58 55.80
C PRO A 526 -6.94 1.92 55.74
N VAL A 527 -8.27 1.86 55.76
CA VAL A 527 -9.13 3.06 55.71
C VAL A 527 -9.15 3.74 57.09
N GLN A 528 -8.59 4.95 57.15
CA GLN A 528 -8.53 5.79 58.35
C GLN A 528 -9.54 6.94 58.30
N ALA A 529 -9.67 7.69 59.38
CA ALA A 529 -10.67 8.76 59.52
C ALA A 529 -10.52 9.88 58.45
N LEU A 530 -9.29 10.12 57.98
CA LEU A 530 -8.97 11.03 56.88
C LEU A 530 -9.53 10.59 55.52
N HIS A 531 -9.66 9.28 55.30
CA HIS A 531 -10.01 8.71 54.00
C HIS A 531 -11.53 8.68 53.76
N VAL A 532 -12.33 8.93 54.79
CA VAL A 532 -13.79 8.89 54.72
C VAL A 532 -14.39 10.29 54.63
N ASN A 533 -15.52 10.40 53.93
CA ASN A 533 -16.31 11.62 53.87
C ASN A 533 -17.17 11.80 55.15
N SER A 534 -17.92 12.89 55.21
CA SER A 534 -18.81 13.22 56.34
C SER A 534 -19.88 12.18 56.66
N LYS A 535 -20.10 11.19 55.78
CA LYS A 535 -21.02 10.06 55.99
C LYS A 535 -20.29 8.77 56.43
N GLY A 536 -19.00 8.84 56.76
CA GLY A 536 -18.19 7.71 57.23
C GLY A 536 -17.82 6.70 56.14
N THR A 537 -17.90 7.07 54.86
CA THR A 537 -17.59 6.20 53.71
C THR A 537 -16.42 6.74 52.90
N LEU A 538 -15.64 5.86 52.26
CA LEU A 538 -14.46 6.22 51.48
C LEU A 538 -14.75 7.32 50.46
N HIS A 539 -13.91 8.35 50.44
CA HIS A 539 -14.11 9.50 49.57
C HIS A 539 -13.88 9.15 48.09
N GLY A 540 -14.81 9.53 47.21
CA GLY A 540 -14.73 9.19 45.79
C GLY A 540 -13.49 9.78 45.10
N THR A 541 -13.09 11.00 45.46
CA THR A 541 -11.87 11.63 44.92
C THR A 541 -10.60 10.90 45.37
N LEU A 542 -10.58 10.30 46.57
CA LEU A 542 -9.45 9.48 47.01
C LEU A 542 -9.35 8.23 46.14
N SER A 543 -10.46 7.55 45.83
CA SER A 543 -10.40 6.39 44.93
C SER A 543 -9.92 6.77 43.52
N ALA A 544 -10.25 7.98 43.05
CA ALA A 544 -9.74 8.47 41.77
C ALA A 544 -8.23 8.70 41.78
N CYS A 545 -7.74 9.27 42.88
CA CYS A 545 -6.31 9.44 43.12
C CYS A 545 -5.57 8.10 43.18
N LEU A 546 -6.16 7.08 43.82
CA LEU A 546 -5.58 5.74 43.89
C LEU A 546 -5.49 5.06 42.51
N VAL A 547 -6.49 5.25 41.65
CA VAL A 547 -6.45 4.72 40.27
C VAL A 547 -5.35 5.38 39.43
N ASP A 548 -5.21 6.71 39.51
CA ASP A 548 -4.15 7.43 38.79
C ASP A 548 -2.75 7.05 39.29
N TRP A 549 -2.57 7.01 40.62
CA TRP A 549 -1.32 6.62 41.26
C TRP A 549 -0.92 5.18 40.90
N ALA A 550 -1.85 4.23 41.04
CA ALA A 550 -1.55 2.82 40.79
C ALA A 550 -1.28 2.53 39.30
N ALA A 551 -1.96 3.24 38.38
CA ALA A 551 -1.66 3.20 36.95
C ALA A 551 -0.24 3.67 36.65
N GLY A 552 0.17 4.80 37.22
CA GLY A 552 1.52 5.33 37.07
C GLY A 552 2.58 4.34 37.56
N MET A 553 2.31 3.68 38.69
CA MET A 553 3.25 2.72 39.28
C MET A 553 3.34 1.41 38.52
N ALA A 554 2.22 0.89 37.99
CA ALA A 554 2.24 -0.27 37.11
C ALA A 554 3.03 0.01 35.81
N ILE A 555 2.95 1.22 35.26
CA ILE A 555 3.75 1.60 34.08
C ILE A 555 5.23 1.70 34.45
N ALA A 556 5.57 2.34 35.56
CA ALA A 556 6.95 2.45 36.03
C ALA A 556 7.60 1.08 36.25
N SER A 557 6.85 0.09 36.75
CA SER A 557 7.38 -1.26 36.98
C SER A 557 7.80 -2.00 35.70
N THR A 558 7.45 -1.48 34.53
CA THR A 558 7.92 -2.00 33.22
C THR A 558 9.31 -1.52 32.80
N GLY A 559 10.00 -0.75 33.65
CA GLY A 559 11.35 -0.25 33.39
C GLY A 559 11.39 1.11 32.66
N GLN A 560 10.32 1.88 32.73
CA GLN A 560 10.22 3.23 32.15
C GLN A 560 10.65 4.29 33.20
N SER A 561 11.47 5.27 32.80
CA SER A 561 12.02 6.30 33.71
C SER A 561 11.03 7.42 34.08
N ALA A 562 9.88 7.51 33.41
CA ALA A 562 8.81 8.46 33.71
C ALA A 562 7.43 7.78 33.60
N THR A 563 6.52 8.08 34.54
CA THR A 563 5.16 7.50 34.59
C THR A 563 4.23 7.99 33.49
N GLY A 564 4.65 9.02 32.74
CA GLY A 564 3.87 9.64 31.68
C GLY A 564 2.81 10.64 32.15
N VAL A 565 2.24 11.39 31.20
CA VAL A 565 1.18 12.39 31.44
C VAL A 565 -0.19 11.74 31.18
N SER A 566 -1.14 11.95 32.09
CA SER A 566 -2.51 11.40 31.98
C SER A 566 -3.24 11.97 30.77
N THR A 567 -3.71 11.08 29.88
CA THR A 567 -4.48 11.46 28.68
C THR A 567 -5.96 11.17 28.84
N ASP A 568 -6.30 10.09 29.54
CA ASP A 568 -7.69 9.68 29.75
C ASP A 568 -7.80 8.76 30.97
N ILE A 569 -8.72 9.07 31.90
CA ILE A 569 -9.02 8.27 33.10
C ILE A 569 -10.52 7.97 33.17
N SER A 570 -10.86 6.70 33.41
CA SER A 570 -12.24 6.25 33.61
C SER A 570 -12.34 5.44 34.89
N ILE A 571 -13.35 5.74 35.70
CA ILE A 571 -13.51 5.18 37.05
C ILE A 571 -14.98 4.84 37.28
N SER A 572 -15.23 3.60 37.68
CA SER A 572 -16.54 3.12 38.09
C SER A 572 -16.51 2.77 39.58
N TYR A 573 -17.39 3.41 40.35
CA TYR A 573 -17.58 3.14 41.78
C TYR A 573 -18.67 2.08 41.94
N LEU A 574 -18.29 0.89 42.40
CA LEU A 574 -19.16 -0.28 42.46
C LEU A 574 -19.74 -0.50 43.84
N ALA A 575 -18.97 -0.23 44.90
CA ALA A 575 -19.40 -0.37 46.29
C ALA A 575 -18.64 0.59 47.23
N THR A 576 -19.05 0.67 48.50
CA THR A 576 -18.44 1.56 49.50
C THR A 576 -17.58 0.80 50.53
N ALA A 577 -16.53 1.46 51.01
CA ALA A 577 -15.70 1.05 52.14
C ALA A 577 -15.87 2.02 53.30
N LYS A 578 -15.79 1.52 54.53
CA LYS A 578 -15.97 2.28 55.77
C LYS A 578 -14.67 2.34 56.57
N LEU A 579 -14.68 3.13 57.63
CA LEU A 579 -13.58 3.19 58.59
C LEU A 579 -13.23 1.78 59.09
N GLU A 580 -11.94 1.49 59.24
CA GLU A 580 -11.37 0.19 59.65
C GLU A 580 -11.41 -0.93 58.58
N ASP A 581 -12.07 -0.73 57.43
CA ASP A 581 -11.92 -1.64 56.28
C ASP A 581 -10.48 -1.55 55.72
N VAL A 582 -9.94 -2.64 55.18
CA VAL A 582 -8.64 -2.64 54.47
C VAL A 582 -8.87 -2.80 52.97
N LEU A 583 -8.33 -1.86 52.20
CA LEU A 583 -8.40 -1.87 50.75
C LEU A 583 -7.25 -2.70 50.16
N GLU A 584 -7.56 -3.47 49.13
CA GLU A 584 -6.61 -4.16 48.26
C GLU A 584 -6.68 -3.52 46.87
N ILE A 585 -5.54 -3.02 46.37
CA ILE A 585 -5.40 -2.31 45.11
C ILE A 585 -4.54 -3.16 44.18
N GLU A 586 -5.07 -3.53 43.02
CA GLU A 586 -4.35 -4.24 41.98
C GLU A 586 -4.35 -3.40 40.70
N ALA A 587 -3.18 -3.04 40.19
CA ALA A 587 -3.03 -2.33 38.93
C ALA A 587 -2.16 -3.13 37.96
N LYS A 588 -2.61 -3.20 36.71
CA LYS A 588 -1.94 -3.92 35.63
C LYS A 588 -1.91 -3.09 34.36
N VAL A 589 -0.73 -3.05 33.73
CA VAL A 589 -0.55 -2.53 32.39
C VAL A 589 -1.13 -3.53 31.40
N THR A 590 -2.15 -3.11 30.67
CA THR A 590 -2.77 -3.94 29.65
C THR A 590 -2.02 -3.85 28.34
N LYS A 591 -1.47 -2.68 28.00
CA LYS A 591 -0.72 -2.48 26.77
C LYS A 591 0.22 -1.26 26.83
N ILE A 592 1.47 -1.43 26.38
CA ILE A 592 2.42 -0.32 26.17
C ILE A 592 2.67 -0.16 24.67
N GLY A 593 2.33 1.01 24.14
CA GLY A 593 2.66 1.45 22.78
C GLY A 593 3.95 2.28 22.74
N LYS A 594 4.24 2.96 21.63
CA LYS A 594 5.44 3.80 21.51
C LYS A 594 5.34 5.13 22.28
N THR A 595 4.12 5.64 22.36
CA THR A 595 3.81 6.95 22.93
C THR A 595 2.77 6.90 24.04
N LEU A 596 2.02 5.79 24.19
CA LEU A 596 0.90 5.68 25.13
C LEU A 596 0.93 4.32 25.84
N ALA A 597 0.62 4.31 27.13
CA ALA A 597 0.46 3.12 27.96
C ALA A 597 -0.95 3.08 28.54
N PHE A 598 -1.56 1.89 28.50
CA PHE A 598 -2.92 1.62 28.95
C PHE A 598 -2.86 0.70 30.15
N THR A 599 -3.65 1.01 31.17
CA THR A 599 -3.68 0.30 32.45
C THR A 599 -5.11 0.05 32.91
N THR A 600 -5.27 -1.00 33.71
CA THR A 600 -6.51 -1.34 34.41
C THR A 600 -6.22 -1.50 35.88
N ILE A 601 -7.08 -0.95 36.73
CA ILE A 601 -6.93 -0.91 38.18
C ILE A 601 -8.22 -1.44 38.80
N ALA A 602 -8.10 -2.35 39.76
CA ALA A 602 -9.19 -2.84 40.57
C ALA A 602 -8.86 -2.59 42.05
N ILE A 603 -9.81 -2.02 42.78
CA ILE A 603 -9.71 -1.80 44.21
C ILE A 603 -10.83 -2.59 44.87
N GLY A 604 -10.49 -3.49 45.78
CA GLY A 604 -11.43 -4.25 46.61
C GLY A 604 -11.24 -3.97 48.10
N LYS A 605 -12.18 -4.43 48.92
CA LYS A 605 -12.04 -4.47 50.38
C LYS A 605 -12.04 -5.91 50.86
N ARG A 606 -11.15 -6.24 51.80
CA ARG A 606 -11.02 -7.59 52.36
C ARG A 606 -12.04 -7.80 53.48
N THR A 607 -12.91 -8.80 53.34
CA THR A 607 -13.80 -9.31 54.39
C THR A 607 -13.32 -10.70 54.79
N GLN A 608 -13.60 -11.19 56.01
CA GLN A 608 -12.94 -12.38 56.61
C GLN A 608 -12.85 -13.64 55.72
N GLU A 609 -13.73 -13.81 54.73
CA GLU A 609 -13.65 -14.92 53.78
C GLU A 609 -13.61 -14.51 52.28
N THR A 610 -13.82 -13.23 51.92
CA THR A 610 -13.82 -12.78 50.50
C THR A 610 -13.46 -11.30 50.31
N THR A 611 -12.75 -10.98 49.21
CA THR A 611 -12.49 -9.60 48.76
C THR A 611 -13.63 -9.11 47.85
N VAL A 612 -14.30 -8.02 48.24
CA VAL A 612 -15.39 -7.41 47.45
C VAL A 612 -14.85 -6.22 46.69
N GLN A 613 -15.02 -6.18 45.36
CA GLN A 613 -14.59 -5.05 44.55
C GLN A 613 -15.42 -3.79 44.81
N ILE A 614 -14.72 -2.69 45.08
CA ILE A 614 -15.33 -1.38 45.36
C ILE A 614 -15.15 -0.39 44.22
N VAL A 615 -14.02 -0.45 43.49
CA VAL A 615 -13.73 0.45 42.37
C VAL A 615 -13.04 -0.30 41.25
N GLN A 616 -13.47 -0.01 40.02
CA GLN A 616 -12.80 -0.47 38.81
C GLN A 616 -12.43 0.73 37.96
N GLY A 617 -11.16 0.83 37.59
CA GLY A 617 -10.62 1.94 36.81
C GLY A 617 -9.82 1.48 35.61
N SER A 618 -9.74 2.34 34.60
CA SER A 618 -8.80 2.23 33.49
C SER A 618 -8.15 3.58 33.23
N HIS A 619 -6.86 3.57 32.94
CA HIS A 619 -6.11 4.79 32.77
C HIS A 619 -5.11 4.71 31.62
N THR A 620 -5.09 5.75 30.80
CA THR A 620 -4.17 5.91 29.66
C THR A 620 -3.22 7.07 29.92
N LYS A 621 -1.91 6.83 29.80
CA LYS A 621 -0.87 7.85 29.94
C LYS A 621 0.02 7.91 28.71
N HIS A 622 0.43 9.12 28.32
CA HIS A 622 1.44 9.33 27.27
C HIS A 622 2.85 9.23 27.85
N HIS A 623 3.69 8.36 27.28
CA HIS A 623 5.10 8.17 27.63
C HIS A 623 5.96 8.17 26.37
N HIS A 624 7.22 8.61 26.39
CA HIS A 624 8.09 8.59 25.21
C HIS A 624 9.08 7.42 25.25
N GLN A 625 9.01 6.48 24.29
CA GLN A 625 10.08 5.49 24.07
C GLN A 625 11.29 6.11 23.36
N GLN A 626 12.44 6.20 24.05
CA GLN A 626 13.74 6.34 23.38
C GLN A 626 14.13 4.98 22.73
N GLN A 627 14.49 4.99 21.44
CA GLN A 627 14.78 3.78 20.64
C GLN A 627 16.02 3.01 21.14
N GLN A 628 15.88 1.70 21.32
CA GLN A 628 16.95 0.72 21.05
C GLN A 628 16.38 -0.40 20.13
N HIS A 629 16.86 -0.46 18.89
CA HIS A 629 16.59 -1.49 17.85
C HIS A 629 17.40 -2.79 18.18
N GLN A 630 17.10 -4.05 17.80
CA GLN A 630 16.38 -4.65 16.65
C GLN A 630 16.38 -6.22 16.70
N GLN A 631 15.60 -6.87 15.79
CA GLN A 631 15.77 -8.22 15.14
C GLN A 631 15.24 -9.48 15.88
N GLN A 632 14.61 -10.53 15.28
CA GLN A 632 14.63 -11.11 13.92
C GLN A 632 13.49 -12.17 13.65
N GLN A 633 13.28 -12.43 12.35
CA GLN A 633 12.56 -13.43 11.52
C GLN A 633 12.07 -14.84 12.00
N SER A 634 10.86 -15.21 11.52
CA SER A 634 10.24 -16.48 11.00
C SER A 634 10.73 -17.90 11.36
N ILE A 635 9.79 -18.88 11.47
CA ILE A 635 9.85 -20.27 10.94
C ILE A 635 8.42 -20.92 10.95
N SER A 636 8.12 -21.79 9.98
CA SER A 636 7.08 -22.86 10.01
C SER A 636 7.79 -24.20 9.75
N PRO A 637 7.19 -25.40 9.87
CA PRO A 637 6.26 -26.00 10.85
C PRO A 637 6.91 -27.21 11.58
N GLY A 638 6.24 -27.84 12.55
CA GLY A 638 6.52 -29.23 12.94
C GLY A 638 6.85 -29.51 14.41
N SER A 639 5.80 -29.81 15.17
CA SER A 639 5.72 -30.71 16.33
C SER A 639 6.92 -30.90 17.25
N TYR A 640 6.80 -30.42 18.49
CA TYR A 640 7.04 -31.24 19.68
C TYR A 640 5.99 -30.92 20.74
N SER A 641 5.28 -31.95 21.15
CA SER A 641 4.63 -32.06 22.44
C SER A 641 5.67 -31.96 23.56
N SER A 642 5.43 -31.09 24.53
CA SER A 642 5.52 -31.43 25.96
C SER A 642 5.08 -30.22 26.79
N VAL A 643 4.25 -30.54 27.78
CA VAL A 643 3.67 -29.67 28.80
C VAL A 643 4.71 -29.41 29.90
N ARG A 644 4.81 -28.16 30.37
CA ARG A 644 4.81 -27.80 31.80
C ARG A 644 4.65 -26.29 31.97
#